data_AF-A0A958BQ95-F1
#
_entry.id   AF-A0A958BQ95-F1
#
_cell.length_a   1.000
_cell.length_b   1.000
_cell.length_c   1.000
_cell.angle_alpha   90.00
_cell.angle_beta   90.00
_cell.angle_gamma   90.00
#
_symmetry.space_group_name_H-M   'P 1'
#
loop_
_entity.id
_entity.type
_entity.pdbx_description
1 polymer ?
#
loop_
_entity_poly.entity_id
_entity_poly.type
_entity_poly.pdbx_seq_one_letter_code
_entity_poly.pdbx_strand_id
1 'polypeptide(L)'
;MLKLSFLSSPTVELNNTAIEIESRKGLALLAYLTVTGQSHSRDALSTLLWPDHGQSQARSYLRHTLWSLKKGLGEEWLAVSREQVELNPEAAIWLDVNVFLEDTTAVAAPDTEDLTRLAEAVELYRDDFLAGFTLPDTPDFDEWQFFQTEALRQKLAGALERLVWGYSHQGNYETAIPYGRRWVALDPLHEPAQRHLMQLYSEAGQKAAALRQYEEYAALIEKELGLSPQEETTTLYEAIKAKRIVEPFLKANKLLSPSKSKGIDHQAGGQKVSFLPTSSSKFDRQTVLKQADQHRDSANYGAAIDLLNRLLARNPTDEPTHRELMHLYVLAGRRHESLRQYQTCLEALAADGTSPDAATEALYRQIMSGQVTPPPAPKPKPVGLPPTPIAVEMEHSTPLAGRREELTLLQKRIQAARQGQGCTLLLAGEAGVGKTRLAYEALRLAATARTSTLIGAAYEEEGHLPYQPFIEAFDRYLAEQHLPPEQHPITHYQPLGASDLQLEHSALFKATATFLVTLADDAPVVLLLDDLHAADEASLSLFHYLARQTRSTPIVLLATYRTDLVASPASPFERLLSALYREQISEVFHLNRLSEQDGTQIITYVLGGDAEPTLLKSITDLAEGNPFCTQEITQAMLKADHLIQEAGQWRMKSGITLSVSAELQELLRGRMHRLGRTIEPTLTAAAIIGREFQFPVLRAVADLPDSELLDALDVALRGHLLDETETGYRFHHSLIRHTLYNSLSQARRAWLHTRVAQAIETTSGAQPNRLQPHVESLAFHYNLSNQRDQALPYLIQAGHKALDIYALEMAVGYFEQALNLMDELALADPGQRWHILLQLASCSHILANARKGVAYAEQALALEPTENWQPASHEKIYLYLEAAFLLITSGDMNPAQSFLELAQLEVGEIDENRVEYADLLYYVALWHWHRDEYVQAYDIAHRCLEVAQKLNV
;
A
#
# COMPACT_ATOMS: atom_id res chain seq x y z
N MET A 1 -11.56 -38.58 -16.54
CA MET A 1 -11.95 -37.33 -15.86
C MET A 1 -12.44 -37.67 -14.47
N LEU A 2 -11.80 -37.08 -13.45
CA LEU A 2 -12.18 -37.23 -12.06
C LEU A 2 -13.12 -36.09 -11.69
N LYS A 3 -14.34 -36.41 -11.24
CA LYS A 3 -15.33 -35.44 -10.76
C LYS A 3 -15.45 -35.55 -9.25
N LEU A 4 -15.33 -34.39 -8.59
CA LEU A 4 -15.41 -34.25 -7.15
C LEU A 4 -16.55 -33.29 -6.84
N SER A 5 -17.49 -33.74 -6.00
CA SER A 5 -18.57 -32.89 -5.52
C SER A 5 -18.48 -32.76 -4.01
N PHE A 6 -18.17 -31.57 -3.52
CA PHE A 6 -18.04 -31.24 -2.11
C PHE A 6 -19.00 -30.16 -1.64
N LEU A 7 -19.78 -29.52 -2.52
CA LEU A 7 -20.87 -28.61 -2.13
C LEU A 7 -22.20 -29.38 -1.87
N SER A 8 -22.02 -30.56 -1.29
CA SER A 8 -23.02 -31.54 -0.88
C SER A 8 -22.30 -32.63 -0.07
N SER A 9 -22.99 -33.72 0.27
CA SER A 9 -22.28 -34.90 0.79
C SER A 9 -21.20 -35.36 -0.20
N PRO A 10 -19.96 -35.59 0.26
CA PRO A 10 -18.81 -35.70 -0.64
C PRO A 10 -18.90 -36.93 -1.53
N THR A 11 -18.89 -36.72 -2.84
CA THR A 11 -18.86 -37.81 -3.83
C THR A 11 -17.65 -37.71 -4.76
N VAL A 12 -17.12 -38.87 -5.12
CA VAL A 12 -15.98 -39.02 -6.03
C VAL A 12 -16.40 -39.92 -7.19
N GLU A 13 -16.32 -39.41 -8.41
CA GLU A 13 -16.62 -40.18 -9.62
C GLU A 13 -15.44 -40.17 -10.57
N LEU A 14 -15.09 -41.34 -11.12
CA LEU A 14 -14.10 -41.46 -12.18
C LEU A 14 -14.80 -41.94 -13.45
N ASN A 15 -14.72 -41.13 -14.51
CA ASN A 15 -15.36 -41.44 -15.80
C ASN A 15 -16.86 -41.77 -15.63
N ASN A 16 -17.57 -40.98 -14.81
CA ASN A 16 -18.98 -41.15 -14.44
C ASN A 16 -19.32 -42.46 -13.70
N THR A 17 -18.34 -43.10 -13.07
CA THR A 17 -18.54 -44.24 -12.16
C THR A 17 -18.18 -43.81 -10.74
N ALA A 18 -19.10 -43.96 -9.80
CA ALA A 18 -18.86 -43.65 -8.39
C ALA A 18 -17.74 -44.53 -7.82
N ILE A 19 -16.76 -43.90 -7.18
CA ILE A 19 -15.66 -44.57 -6.48
C ILE A 19 -15.84 -44.39 -4.98
N GLU A 20 -15.85 -45.49 -4.25
CA GLU A 20 -15.80 -45.48 -2.80
C GLU A 20 -14.33 -45.37 -2.33
N ILE A 21 -14.02 -44.31 -1.59
CA ILE A 21 -12.71 -44.15 -0.97
C ILE A 21 -12.70 -44.93 0.35
N GLU A 22 -11.85 -45.97 0.43
CA GLU A 22 -11.80 -46.93 1.54
C GLU A 22 -11.64 -46.30 2.94
N SER A 23 -11.09 -45.08 3.03
CA SER A 23 -10.84 -44.37 4.29
C SER A 23 -11.44 -42.98 4.27
N ARG A 24 -12.19 -42.62 5.32
CA ARG A 24 -12.68 -41.24 5.52
C ARG A 24 -11.52 -40.24 5.55
N LYS A 25 -10.38 -40.57 6.19
CA LYS A 25 -9.17 -39.71 6.16
C LYS A 25 -8.54 -39.63 4.77
N GLY A 26 -8.74 -40.65 3.92
CA GLY A 26 -8.36 -40.59 2.51
C GLY A 26 -9.23 -39.60 1.72
N LEU A 27 -10.55 -39.60 1.95
CA LEU A 27 -11.47 -38.65 1.33
C LEU A 27 -11.20 -37.22 1.80
N ALA A 28 -10.92 -37.03 3.09
CA ALA A 28 -10.51 -35.74 3.66
C ALA A 28 -9.20 -35.23 3.06
N LEU A 29 -8.19 -36.11 2.91
CA LEU A 29 -6.93 -35.76 2.25
C LEU A 29 -7.17 -35.34 0.80
N LEU A 30 -8.02 -36.06 0.07
CA LEU A 30 -8.38 -35.72 -1.30
C LEU A 30 -9.10 -34.37 -1.36
N ALA A 31 -10.08 -34.13 -0.50
CA ALA A 31 -10.78 -32.84 -0.41
C ALA A 31 -9.82 -31.68 -0.08
N TYR A 32 -8.92 -31.88 0.87
CA TYR A 32 -7.93 -30.89 1.26
C TYR A 32 -6.97 -30.53 0.11
N LEU A 33 -6.38 -31.54 -0.55
CA LEU A 33 -5.46 -31.32 -1.67
C LEU A 33 -6.14 -30.69 -2.88
N THR A 34 -7.40 -31.05 -3.12
CA THR A 34 -8.16 -30.59 -4.30
C THR A 34 -8.64 -29.16 -4.18
N VAL A 35 -9.15 -28.78 -3.00
CA VAL A 35 -9.61 -27.42 -2.70
C VAL A 35 -8.45 -26.44 -2.53
N THR A 36 -7.37 -26.84 -1.83
CA THR A 36 -6.20 -25.96 -1.71
C THR A 36 -5.45 -25.83 -3.04
N GLY A 37 -5.42 -26.89 -3.87
CA GLY A 37 -4.78 -26.85 -5.18
C GLY A 37 -3.25 -26.68 -5.14
N GLN A 38 -2.63 -26.80 -3.97
CA GLN A 38 -1.21 -26.56 -3.72
C GLN A 38 -0.45 -27.84 -3.40
N SER A 39 0.88 -27.76 -3.48
CA SER A 39 1.79 -28.81 -3.02
C SER A 39 1.96 -28.75 -1.50
N HIS A 40 1.72 -29.88 -0.82
CA HIS A 40 1.76 -29.93 0.65
C HIS A 40 2.82 -30.90 1.15
N SER A 41 3.54 -30.45 2.19
CA SER A 41 4.56 -31.30 2.81
C SER A 41 3.91 -32.50 3.48
N ARG A 42 4.60 -33.64 3.44
CA ARG A 42 4.13 -34.86 4.12
C ARG A 42 3.98 -34.65 5.63
N ASP A 43 4.75 -33.74 6.21
CA ASP A 43 4.66 -33.41 7.64
C ASP A 43 3.42 -32.62 7.96
N ALA A 44 3.10 -31.58 7.16
CA ALA A 44 1.87 -30.81 7.33
C ALA A 44 0.62 -31.72 7.22
N LEU A 45 0.58 -32.58 6.21
CA LEU A 45 -0.54 -33.53 6.03
C LEU A 45 -0.63 -34.59 7.13
N SER A 46 0.52 -34.97 7.69
CA SER A 46 0.56 -35.92 8.81
C SER A 46 0.02 -35.29 10.09
N THR A 47 0.37 -34.03 10.37
CA THR A 47 -0.16 -33.26 11.50
C THR A 47 -1.66 -33.00 11.35
N LEU A 48 -2.09 -32.56 10.16
CA LEU A 48 -3.50 -32.23 9.86
C LEU A 48 -4.46 -33.40 10.14
N LEU A 49 -4.08 -34.61 9.73
CA LEU A 49 -4.98 -35.77 9.76
C LEU A 49 -4.69 -36.76 10.90
N TRP A 50 -3.52 -36.69 11.55
CA TRP A 50 -3.16 -37.55 12.69
C TRP A 50 -2.39 -36.78 13.77
N PRO A 51 -3.00 -35.73 14.37
CA PRO A 51 -2.31 -34.87 15.33
C PRO A 51 -1.85 -35.62 16.60
N ASP A 52 -2.60 -36.64 17.03
CA ASP A 52 -2.31 -37.40 18.25
C ASP A 52 -1.21 -38.47 18.10
N HIS A 53 -0.60 -38.58 16.93
CA HIS A 53 0.40 -39.61 16.64
C HIS A 53 1.80 -39.00 16.48
N GLY A 54 2.81 -39.66 17.04
CA GLY A 54 4.20 -39.26 16.81
C GLY A 54 4.56 -39.24 15.31
N GLN A 55 5.43 -38.31 14.90
CA GLN A 55 5.74 -38.04 13.47
C GLN A 55 6.04 -39.30 12.64
N SER A 56 6.76 -40.28 13.19
CA SER A 56 7.08 -41.53 12.47
C SER A 56 5.84 -42.39 12.18
N GLN A 57 4.89 -42.44 13.12
CA GLN A 57 3.66 -43.20 12.99
C GLN A 57 2.64 -42.47 12.08
N ALA A 58 2.50 -41.16 12.24
CA ALA A 58 1.66 -40.33 11.37
C ALA A 58 2.12 -40.42 9.89
N ARG A 59 3.43 -40.34 9.62
CA ARG A 59 3.99 -40.54 8.27
C ARG A 59 3.72 -41.93 7.70
N SER A 60 3.67 -42.97 8.55
CA SER A 60 3.34 -44.33 8.15
C SER A 60 1.86 -44.43 7.72
N TYR A 61 0.95 -43.84 8.49
CA TYR A 61 -0.48 -43.76 8.13
C TYR A 61 -0.73 -42.91 6.89
N LEU A 62 -0.03 -41.78 6.73
CA LEU A 62 -0.07 -40.99 5.50
C LEU A 62 0.38 -41.83 4.29
N ARG A 63 1.47 -42.59 4.42
CA ARG A 63 1.95 -43.48 3.34
C ARG A 63 0.91 -44.53 2.96
N HIS A 64 0.29 -45.18 3.94
CA HIS A 64 -0.76 -46.16 3.69
C HIS A 64 -1.99 -45.53 3.03
N THR A 65 -2.40 -44.34 3.49
CA THR A 65 -3.54 -43.60 2.94
C THR A 65 -3.31 -43.17 1.50
N LEU A 66 -2.11 -42.65 1.18
CA LEU A 66 -1.72 -42.32 -0.20
C LEU A 66 -1.68 -43.55 -1.10
N TRP A 67 -1.21 -44.69 -0.59
CA TRP A 67 -1.22 -45.94 -1.34
C TRP A 67 -2.64 -46.42 -1.65
N SER A 68 -3.55 -46.39 -0.67
CA SER A 68 -4.97 -46.75 -0.87
C SER A 68 -5.65 -45.78 -1.86
N LEU A 69 -5.40 -44.48 -1.77
CA LEU A 69 -5.90 -43.49 -2.74
C LEU A 69 -5.39 -43.74 -4.16
N LYS A 70 -4.10 -44.02 -4.34
CA LYS A 70 -3.53 -44.37 -5.66
C LYS A 70 -4.11 -45.66 -6.23
N LYS A 71 -4.37 -46.65 -5.37
CA LYS A 71 -5.00 -47.91 -5.78
C LYS A 71 -6.47 -47.71 -6.19
N GLY A 72 -7.20 -46.83 -5.49
CA GLY A 72 -8.61 -46.55 -5.77
C GLY A 72 -8.86 -45.64 -6.97
N LEU A 73 -8.04 -44.59 -7.13
CA LEU A 73 -8.22 -43.58 -8.18
C LEU A 73 -7.38 -43.86 -9.45
N GLY A 74 -6.24 -44.55 -9.30
CA GLY A 74 -5.19 -44.66 -10.33
C GLY A 74 -3.95 -43.82 -9.97
N GLU A 75 -2.78 -44.21 -10.47
CA GLU A 75 -1.51 -43.53 -10.12
C GLU A 75 -1.36 -42.13 -10.73
N GLU A 76 -2.17 -41.83 -11.75
CA GLU A 76 -2.12 -40.61 -12.57
C GLU A 76 -2.74 -39.36 -11.91
N TRP A 77 -3.42 -39.48 -10.76
CA TRP A 77 -4.13 -38.35 -10.12
C TRP A 77 -3.35 -37.67 -9.01
N LEU A 78 -2.35 -38.35 -8.43
CA LEU A 78 -1.56 -37.87 -7.30
C LEU A 78 -0.06 -37.92 -7.61
N ALA A 79 0.57 -36.75 -7.69
CA ALA A 79 2.02 -36.62 -7.73
C ALA A 79 2.56 -36.68 -6.28
N VAL A 80 3.28 -37.77 -5.98
CA VAL A 80 3.80 -38.03 -4.63
C VAL A 80 5.31 -38.15 -4.71
N SER A 81 6.01 -37.20 -4.10
CA SER A 81 7.46 -37.22 -3.94
C SER A 81 7.86 -37.71 -2.55
N ARG A 82 9.17 -37.72 -2.27
CA ARG A 82 9.69 -38.06 -0.93
C ARG A 82 9.29 -37.04 0.14
N GLU A 83 9.01 -35.80 -0.25
CA GLU A 83 8.80 -34.67 0.68
C GLU A 83 7.41 -34.03 0.55
N GLN A 84 6.82 -34.09 -0.64
CA GLN A 84 5.59 -33.38 -0.99
C GLN A 84 4.53 -34.33 -1.56
N VAL A 85 3.28 -33.90 -1.43
CA VAL A 85 2.09 -34.53 -2.02
C VAL A 85 1.28 -33.44 -2.68
N GLU A 86 0.92 -33.65 -3.94
CA GLU A 86 0.07 -32.74 -4.70
C GLU A 86 -0.83 -33.52 -5.66
N LEU A 87 -1.84 -32.82 -6.19
CA LEU A 87 -2.58 -33.34 -7.33
C LEU A 87 -1.73 -33.26 -8.60
N ASN A 88 -1.85 -34.25 -9.48
CA ASN A 88 -1.20 -34.16 -10.78
C ASN A 88 -1.77 -32.96 -11.58
N PRO A 89 -0.95 -31.95 -11.93
CA PRO A 89 -1.42 -30.77 -12.66
C PRO A 89 -1.89 -31.08 -14.08
N GLU A 90 -1.42 -32.18 -14.68
CA GLU A 90 -1.84 -32.62 -16.03
C GLU A 90 -3.17 -33.41 -16.01
N ALA A 91 -3.69 -33.74 -14.82
CA ALA A 91 -4.89 -34.55 -14.70
C ALA A 91 -6.17 -33.70 -14.79
N ALA A 92 -7.11 -34.10 -15.66
CA ALA A 92 -8.40 -33.44 -15.84
C ALA A 92 -9.33 -33.71 -14.65
N ILE A 93 -9.30 -32.83 -13.65
CA ILE A 93 -10.12 -32.85 -12.43
C ILE A 93 -11.18 -31.76 -12.53
N TRP A 94 -12.43 -32.15 -12.34
CA TRP A 94 -13.55 -31.23 -12.18
C TRP A 94 -13.98 -31.22 -10.72
N LEU A 95 -14.06 -30.03 -10.14
CA LEU A 95 -14.41 -29.80 -8.75
C LEU A 95 -15.53 -28.77 -8.71
N ASP A 96 -16.68 -29.13 -8.15
CA ASP A 96 -17.84 -28.25 -8.03
C ASP A 96 -17.54 -26.94 -7.28
N VAL A 97 -16.68 -26.98 -6.26
CA VAL A 97 -16.20 -25.79 -5.52
C VAL A 97 -15.51 -24.79 -6.44
N ASN A 98 -14.62 -25.25 -7.35
CA ASN A 98 -13.90 -24.36 -8.25
C ASN A 98 -14.85 -23.73 -9.27
N VAL A 99 -15.74 -24.53 -9.86
CA VAL A 99 -16.74 -24.03 -10.83
C VAL A 99 -17.64 -22.99 -10.17
N PHE A 100 -18.11 -23.27 -8.95
CA PHE A 100 -18.90 -22.32 -8.17
C PHE A 100 -18.14 -21.01 -7.90
N LEU A 101 -16.86 -21.07 -7.52
CA LEU A 101 -16.05 -19.89 -7.25
C LEU A 101 -15.74 -19.08 -8.53
N GLU A 102 -15.40 -19.73 -9.63
CA GLU A 102 -15.15 -19.09 -10.93
C GLU A 102 -16.38 -18.30 -11.39
N ASP A 103 -17.56 -18.92 -11.32
CA ASP A 103 -18.79 -18.32 -11.84
C ASP A 103 -19.41 -17.27 -10.88
N THR A 104 -19.04 -17.27 -9.59
CA THR A 104 -19.52 -16.27 -8.61
C THR A 104 -18.59 -15.07 -8.44
N THR A 105 -17.35 -15.13 -8.93
CA THR A 105 -16.33 -14.06 -8.77
C THR A 105 -16.31 -13.01 -9.89
N ALA A 106 -17.02 -13.22 -11.01
CA ALA A 106 -17.11 -12.24 -12.09
C ALA A 106 -17.81 -10.94 -11.63
N VAL A 107 -17.20 -9.76 -11.88
CA VAL A 107 -17.51 -8.46 -11.23
C VAL A 107 -18.44 -7.53 -12.05
N ALA A 108 -19.05 -8.01 -13.13
CA ALA A 108 -19.99 -7.21 -13.91
C ALA A 108 -21.44 -7.26 -13.37
N ALA A 109 -22.20 -6.17 -13.55
CA ALA A 109 -23.66 -6.18 -13.58
C ALA A 109 -24.09 -7.20 -14.64
N PRO A 110 -24.86 -8.21 -14.24
CA PRO A 110 -25.05 -9.38 -15.08
C PRO A 110 -26.00 -9.05 -16.23
N ASP A 111 -25.53 -9.23 -17.47
CA ASP A 111 -26.42 -9.35 -18.62
C ASP A 111 -27.25 -10.65 -18.50
N THR A 112 -28.26 -10.85 -19.35
CA THR A 112 -29.16 -12.03 -19.26
C THR A 112 -28.40 -13.37 -19.33
N GLU A 113 -27.26 -13.40 -20.02
CA GLU A 113 -26.39 -14.56 -20.16
C GLU A 113 -25.57 -14.81 -18.87
N ASP A 114 -25.08 -13.75 -18.22
CA ASP A 114 -24.39 -13.81 -16.91
C ASP A 114 -25.30 -14.26 -15.78
N LEU A 115 -26.58 -13.85 -15.80
CA LEU A 115 -27.58 -14.33 -14.82
C LEU A 115 -27.83 -15.84 -14.94
N THR A 116 -27.80 -16.37 -16.16
CA THR A 116 -28.01 -17.80 -16.41
C THR A 116 -26.84 -18.61 -15.87
N ARG A 117 -25.60 -18.17 -16.13
CA ARG A 117 -24.39 -18.80 -15.61
C ARG A 117 -24.31 -18.73 -14.08
N LEU A 118 -24.64 -17.58 -13.50
CA LEU A 118 -24.68 -17.40 -12.05
C LEU A 118 -25.77 -18.28 -11.38
N ALA A 119 -26.92 -18.44 -12.04
CA ALA A 119 -27.98 -19.34 -11.58
C ALA A 119 -27.52 -20.80 -11.61
N GLU A 120 -26.85 -21.25 -12.67
CA GLU A 120 -26.28 -22.60 -12.76
C GLU A 120 -25.23 -22.87 -11.67
N ALA A 121 -24.36 -21.89 -11.39
CA ALA A 121 -23.35 -22.00 -10.34
C ALA A 121 -23.97 -22.16 -8.95
N VAL A 122 -25.00 -21.37 -8.64
CA VAL A 122 -25.73 -21.44 -7.37
C VAL A 122 -26.43 -22.80 -7.19
N GLU A 123 -26.83 -23.49 -8.27
CA GLU A 123 -27.40 -24.85 -8.21
C GLU A 123 -26.37 -25.95 -7.92
N LEU A 124 -25.07 -25.69 -8.12
CA LEU A 124 -24.00 -26.60 -7.69
C LEU A 124 -23.92 -26.67 -6.16
N TYR A 125 -24.24 -25.57 -5.47
CA TYR A 125 -24.23 -25.50 -4.02
C TYR A 125 -25.51 -26.09 -3.43
N ARG A 126 -25.55 -27.40 -3.19
CA ARG A 126 -26.79 -28.06 -2.72
C ARG A 126 -26.90 -28.10 -1.21
N ASP A 127 -25.77 -28.19 -0.54
CA ASP A 127 -25.65 -28.21 0.92
C ASP A 127 -24.27 -27.65 1.30
N ASP A 128 -24.03 -27.52 2.60
CA ASP A 128 -22.74 -27.03 3.11
C ASP A 128 -21.55 -27.83 2.57
N PHE A 129 -20.39 -27.18 2.56
CA PHE A 129 -19.15 -27.82 2.17
C PHE A 129 -18.88 -29.06 3.02
N LEU A 130 -18.77 -30.21 2.35
CA LEU A 130 -18.65 -31.54 2.96
C LEU A 130 -19.82 -31.86 3.92
N ALA A 131 -21.06 -31.51 3.55
CA ALA A 131 -22.24 -31.74 4.38
C ALA A 131 -22.40 -33.21 4.82
N GLY A 132 -22.57 -33.41 6.13
CA GLY A 132 -22.69 -34.73 6.75
C GLY A 132 -21.38 -35.52 6.86
N PHE A 133 -20.24 -34.93 6.44
CA PHE A 133 -18.93 -35.53 6.61
C PHE A 133 -18.22 -34.94 7.82
N THR A 134 -17.83 -35.81 8.75
CA THR A 134 -17.06 -35.46 9.94
C THR A 134 -15.95 -36.48 10.15
N LEU A 135 -14.83 -36.03 10.73
CA LEU A 135 -13.71 -36.86 11.11
C LEU A 135 -13.47 -36.80 12.62
N PRO A 136 -13.47 -37.94 13.32
CA PRO A 136 -13.05 -37.96 14.72
C PRO A 136 -11.55 -37.67 14.85
N ASP A 137 -11.19 -36.98 15.93
CA ASP A 137 -9.80 -36.77 16.38
C ASP A 137 -8.92 -36.03 15.33
N THR A 138 -9.50 -35.07 14.61
CA THR A 138 -8.81 -34.22 13.63
C THR A 138 -9.24 -32.75 13.72
N PRO A 139 -8.97 -32.06 14.85
CA PRO A 139 -9.42 -30.68 15.08
C PRO A 139 -8.90 -29.70 14.02
N ASP A 140 -7.68 -29.86 13.53
CA ASP A 140 -7.10 -28.98 12.50
C ASP A 140 -7.85 -29.10 11.15
N PHE A 141 -8.38 -30.29 10.83
CA PHE A 141 -9.19 -30.50 9.64
C PHE A 141 -10.61 -29.95 9.81
N ASP A 142 -11.20 -30.14 11.01
CA ASP A 142 -12.53 -29.61 11.33
C ASP A 142 -12.53 -28.06 11.32
N GLU A 143 -11.48 -27.44 11.85
CA GLU A 143 -11.26 -25.99 11.80
C GLU A 143 -11.15 -25.51 10.34
N TRP A 144 -10.36 -26.20 9.51
CA TRP A 144 -10.27 -25.89 8.07
C TRP A 144 -11.62 -26.02 7.36
N GLN A 145 -12.35 -27.12 7.58
CA GLN A 145 -13.67 -27.37 6.98
C GLN A 145 -14.68 -26.30 7.37
N PHE A 146 -14.69 -25.88 8.64
CA PHE A 146 -15.55 -24.80 9.13
C PHE A 146 -15.30 -23.49 8.38
N PHE A 147 -14.05 -23.05 8.27
CA PHE A 147 -13.72 -21.80 7.57
C PHE A 147 -14.02 -21.86 6.07
N GLN A 148 -13.80 -23.00 5.42
CA GLN A 148 -14.21 -23.17 4.01
C GLN A 148 -15.74 -23.06 3.87
N THR A 149 -16.49 -23.68 4.78
CA THR A 149 -17.95 -23.64 4.79
C THR A 149 -18.47 -22.21 4.90
N GLU A 150 -17.96 -21.44 5.86
CA GLU A 150 -18.36 -20.04 6.07
C GLU A 150 -17.97 -19.14 4.89
N ALA A 151 -16.75 -19.27 4.36
CA ALA A 151 -16.32 -18.50 3.19
C ALA A 151 -17.21 -18.77 1.95
N LEU A 152 -17.53 -20.04 1.70
CA LEU A 152 -18.37 -20.42 0.57
C LEU A 152 -19.84 -20.00 0.77
N ARG A 153 -20.36 -20.02 2.00
CA ARG A 153 -21.69 -19.48 2.34
C ARG A 153 -21.79 -17.98 2.08
N GLN A 154 -20.76 -17.20 2.42
CA GLN A 154 -20.72 -15.78 2.11
C GLN A 154 -20.73 -15.52 0.59
N LYS A 155 -19.97 -16.31 -0.18
CA LYS A 155 -19.99 -16.23 -1.66
C LYS A 155 -21.37 -16.57 -2.22
N LEU A 156 -22.03 -17.59 -1.68
CA LEU A 156 -23.38 -17.98 -2.08
C LEU A 156 -24.40 -16.87 -1.78
N ALA A 157 -24.32 -16.24 -0.60
CA ALA A 157 -25.19 -15.12 -0.23
C ALA A 157 -25.04 -13.94 -1.21
N GLY A 158 -23.80 -13.56 -1.55
CA GLY A 158 -23.55 -12.51 -2.54
C GLY A 158 -24.03 -12.87 -3.95
N ALA A 159 -23.90 -14.13 -4.36
CA ALA A 159 -24.42 -14.61 -5.65
C ALA A 159 -25.95 -14.57 -5.71
N LEU A 160 -26.62 -15.03 -4.64
CA LEU A 160 -28.08 -15.00 -4.52
C LEU A 160 -28.62 -13.57 -4.49
N GLU A 161 -27.94 -12.66 -3.80
CA GLU A 161 -28.26 -11.23 -3.83
C GLU A 161 -28.21 -10.70 -5.26
N ARG A 162 -27.12 -10.95 -6.00
CA ARG A 162 -26.98 -10.51 -7.40
C ARG A 162 -28.07 -11.08 -8.32
N LEU A 163 -28.46 -12.35 -8.15
CA LEU A 163 -29.57 -12.96 -8.89
C LEU A 163 -30.91 -12.29 -8.55
N VAL A 164 -31.16 -12.01 -7.27
CA VAL A 164 -32.35 -11.29 -6.81
C VAL A 164 -32.42 -9.90 -7.45
N TRP A 165 -31.33 -9.14 -7.42
CA TRP A 165 -31.24 -7.83 -8.04
C TRP A 165 -31.44 -7.91 -9.55
N GLY A 166 -30.67 -8.76 -10.25
CA GLY A 166 -30.70 -8.84 -11.71
C GLY A 166 -32.06 -9.24 -12.27
N TYR A 167 -32.71 -10.27 -11.72
CA TYR A 167 -34.06 -10.65 -12.15
C TYR A 167 -35.12 -9.61 -11.77
N SER A 168 -34.97 -8.95 -10.62
CA SER A 168 -35.85 -7.83 -10.22
C SER A 168 -35.75 -6.65 -11.19
N HIS A 169 -34.54 -6.29 -11.63
CA HIS A 169 -34.29 -5.23 -12.61
C HIS A 169 -34.93 -5.54 -13.98
N GLN A 170 -35.01 -6.80 -14.37
CA GLN A 170 -35.69 -7.24 -15.60
C GLN A 170 -37.22 -7.33 -15.45
N GLY A 171 -37.76 -7.03 -14.27
CA GLY A 171 -39.20 -7.20 -13.97
C GLY A 171 -39.62 -8.66 -13.79
N ASN A 172 -38.66 -9.59 -13.73
CA ASN A 172 -38.89 -11.03 -13.57
C ASN A 172 -38.96 -11.40 -12.09
N TYR A 173 -39.93 -10.84 -11.36
CA TYR A 173 -40.03 -11.02 -9.91
C TYR A 173 -40.32 -12.47 -9.48
N GLU A 174 -41.12 -13.20 -10.26
CA GLU A 174 -41.45 -14.61 -9.99
C GLU A 174 -40.20 -15.53 -10.06
N THR A 175 -39.22 -15.22 -10.92
CA THR A 175 -37.95 -15.97 -10.96
C THR A 175 -36.98 -15.51 -9.88
N ALA A 176 -37.07 -14.26 -9.39
CA ALA A 176 -36.25 -13.76 -8.29
C ALA A 176 -36.67 -14.34 -6.91
N ILE A 177 -37.96 -14.63 -6.70
CA ILE A 177 -38.49 -15.10 -5.41
C ILE A 177 -37.79 -16.36 -4.88
N PRO A 178 -37.58 -17.44 -5.68
CA PRO A 178 -36.84 -18.62 -5.21
C PRO A 178 -35.43 -18.30 -4.70
N TYR A 179 -34.69 -17.41 -5.38
CA TYR A 179 -33.37 -16.98 -4.93
C TYR A 179 -33.44 -16.13 -3.66
N GLY A 180 -34.44 -15.23 -3.55
CA GLY A 180 -34.67 -14.46 -2.33
C GLY A 180 -35.03 -15.33 -1.12
N ARG A 181 -35.85 -16.38 -1.32
CA ARG A 181 -36.14 -17.38 -0.27
C ARG A 181 -34.90 -18.14 0.14
N ARG A 182 -34.09 -18.56 -0.83
CA ARG A 182 -32.84 -19.28 -0.56
C ARG A 182 -31.82 -18.40 0.16
N TRP A 183 -31.76 -17.11 -0.18
CA TRP A 183 -30.92 -16.13 0.52
C TRP A 183 -31.37 -15.97 1.98
N VAL A 184 -32.67 -15.81 2.21
CA VAL A 184 -33.25 -15.79 3.56
C VAL A 184 -33.02 -17.10 4.31
N ALA A 185 -33.04 -18.25 3.65
CA ALA A 185 -32.81 -19.54 4.30
C ALA A 185 -31.36 -19.72 4.78
N LEU A 186 -30.37 -19.10 4.11
CA LEU A 186 -28.98 -19.11 4.55
C LEU A 186 -28.79 -18.38 5.87
N ASP A 187 -29.43 -17.22 6.00
CA ASP A 187 -29.49 -16.52 7.27
C ASP A 187 -30.89 -15.93 7.52
N PRO A 188 -31.75 -16.67 8.27
CA PRO A 188 -33.11 -16.23 8.57
C PRO A 188 -33.18 -14.92 9.35
N LEU A 189 -32.11 -14.51 10.02
CA LEU A 189 -32.05 -13.29 10.81
C LEU A 189 -31.58 -12.07 9.98
N HIS A 190 -31.16 -12.26 8.73
CA HIS A 190 -30.65 -11.20 7.85
C HIS A 190 -31.77 -10.30 7.31
N GLU A 191 -32.06 -9.22 8.04
CA GLU A 191 -33.18 -8.32 7.77
C GLU A 191 -33.21 -7.69 6.37
N PRO A 192 -32.09 -7.27 5.77
CA PRO A 192 -32.11 -6.75 4.40
C PRO A 192 -32.61 -7.79 3.38
N ALA A 193 -32.28 -9.07 3.56
CA ALA A 193 -32.75 -10.14 2.68
C ALA A 193 -34.26 -10.37 2.85
N GLN A 194 -34.74 -10.34 4.11
CA GLN A 194 -36.16 -10.39 4.45
C GLN A 194 -36.94 -9.25 3.77
N ARG A 195 -36.41 -8.04 3.84
CA ARG A 195 -36.99 -6.83 3.23
C ARG A 195 -37.05 -6.92 1.71
N HIS A 196 -35.99 -7.40 1.05
CA HIS A 196 -35.99 -7.61 -0.40
C HIS A 196 -37.00 -8.68 -0.83
N LEU A 197 -37.10 -9.79 -0.08
CA LEU A 197 -38.11 -10.82 -0.36
C LEU A 197 -39.54 -10.29 -0.19
N MET A 198 -39.81 -9.46 0.83
CA MET A 198 -41.09 -8.75 0.98
C MET A 198 -41.41 -7.86 -0.23
N GLN A 199 -40.42 -7.14 -0.76
CA GLN A 199 -40.58 -6.31 -1.96
C GLN A 199 -40.87 -7.16 -3.19
N LEU A 200 -40.11 -8.23 -3.44
CA LEU A 200 -40.34 -9.16 -4.55
C LEU A 200 -41.77 -9.71 -4.54
N TYR A 201 -42.28 -10.13 -3.38
CA TYR A 201 -43.67 -10.57 -3.26
C TYR A 201 -44.67 -9.45 -3.55
N SER A 202 -44.39 -8.22 -3.12
CA SER A 202 -45.26 -7.07 -3.39
C SER A 202 -45.33 -6.75 -4.88
N GLU A 203 -44.17 -6.71 -5.56
CA GLU A 203 -44.03 -6.42 -6.99
C GLU A 203 -44.58 -7.54 -7.88
N ALA A 204 -44.45 -8.80 -7.44
CA ALA A 204 -45.14 -9.94 -8.07
C ALA A 204 -46.66 -9.96 -7.82
N GLY A 205 -47.21 -8.98 -7.10
CA GLY A 205 -48.64 -8.90 -6.75
C GLY A 205 -49.08 -9.85 -5.63
N GLN A 206 -48.15 -10.61 -5.04
CA GLN A 206 -48.36 -11.56 -3.94
C GLN A 206 -48.36 -10.86 -2.56
N LYS A 207 -49.20 -9.84 -2.39
CA LYS A 207 -49.22 -9.00 -1.16
C LYS A 207 -49.40 -9.78 0.14
N ALA A 208 -50.23 -10.83 0.12
CA ALA A 208 -50.44 -11.67 1.31
C ALA A 208 -49.15 -12.39 1.73
N ALA A 209 -48.31 -12.80 0.78
CA ALA A 209 -47.02 -13.42 1.06
C ALA A 209 -46.02 -12.40 1.62
N ALA A 210 -46.01 -11.16 1.10
CA ALA A 210 -45.17 -10.08 1.63
C ALA A 210 -45.49 -9.73 3.09
N LEU A 211 -46.78 -9.60 3.43
CA LEU A 211 -47.21 -9.30 4.80
C LEU A 211 -46.93 -10.48 5.74
N ARG A 212 -47.16 -11.72 5.28
CA ARG A 212 -46.83 -12.91 6.05
C ARG A 212 -45.32 -13.02 6.31
N GLN A 213 -44.48 -12.71 5.32
CA GLN A 213 -43.02 -12.72 5.49
C GLN A 213 -42.58 -11.78 6.61
N TYR A 214 -43.17 -10.58 6.69
CA TYR A 214 -42.94 -9.66 7.80
C TYR A 214 -43.39 -10.24 9.14
N GLU A 215 -44.60 -10.80 9.20
CA GLU A 215 -45.16 -11.36 10.44
C GLU A 215 -44.34 -12.55 10.95
N GLU A 216 -43.91 -13.43 10.04
CA GLU A 216 -43.03 -14.57 10.34
C GLU A 216 -41.65 -14.10 10.80
N TYR A 217 -41.07 -13.10 10.13
CA TYR A 217 -39.80 -12.51 10.55
C TYR A 217 -39.90 -11.79 11.90
N ALA A 218 -40.97 -11.01 12.12
CA ALA A 218 -41.23 -10.32 13.37
C ALA A 218 -41.41 -11.30 14.54
N ALA A 219 -42.12 -12.40 14.33
CA ALA A 219 -42.24 -13.46 15.33
C ALA A 219 -40.91 -14.19 15.56
N LEU A 220 -40.14 -14.44 14.50
CA LEU A 220 -38.83 -15.09 14.59
C LEU A 220 -37.84 -14.23 15.36
N ILE A 221 -37.72 -12.95 15.02
CA ILE A 221 -36.76 -12.04 15.63
C ILE A 221 -37.11 -11.70 17.09
N GLU A 222 -38.41 -11.63 17.41
CA GLU A 222 -38.88 -11.49 18.78
C GLU A 222 -38.62 -12.76 19.58
N LYS A 223 -38.83 -13.94 18.99
CA LYS A 223 -38.59 -15.23 19.66
C LYS A 223 -37.10 -15.50 19.90
N GLU A 224 -36.27 -15.31 18.88
CA GLU A 224 -34.84 -15.66 18.92
C GLU A 224 -34.03 -14.57 19.62
N LEU A 225 -34.36 -13.29 19.38
CA LEU A 225 -33.54 -12.16 19.82
C LEU A 225 -34.32 -11.14 20.67
N GLY A 226 -35.62 -11.32 20.93
CA GLY A 226 -36.42 -10.38 21.73
C GLY A 226 -36.55 -8.97 21.16
N LEU A 227 -36.30 -8.80 19.86
CA LEU A 227 -36.38 -7.52 19.16
C LEU A 227 -37.66 -7.39 18.33
N SER A 228 -37.96 -6.16 17.92
CA SER A 228 -38.90 -5.88 16.83
C SER A 228 -38.13 -5.58 15.54
N PRO A 229 -38.72 -5.81 14.36
CA PRO A 229 -38.11 -5.45 13.08
C PRO A 229 -37.71 -3.97 13.00
N GLN A 230 -36.69 -3.65 12.21
CA GLN A 230 -36.23 -2.28 11.96
C GLN A 230 -37.34 -1.38 11.39
N GLU A 231 -37.16 -0.07 11.57
CA GLU A 231 -38.12 0.95 11.15
C GLU A 231 -38.36 0.91 9.64
N GLU A 232 -37.33 0.67 8.83
CA GLU A 232 -37.44 0.58 7.37
C GLU A 232 -38.27 -0.62 6.93
N THR A 233 -38.12 -1.77 7.61
CA THR A 233 -38.86 -3.00 7.34
C THR A 233 -40.32 -2.85 7.76
N THR A 234 -40.56 -2.21 8.90
CA THR A 234 -41.90 -1.89 9.40
C THR A 234 -42.60 -0.86 8.49
N THR A 235 -41.88 0.15 8.03
CA THR A 235 -42.38 1.16 7.07
C THR A 235 -42.77 0.50 5.75
N LEU A 236 -41.98 -0.44 5.24
CA LEU A 236 -42.32 -1.22 4.05
C LEU A 236 -43.60 -2.06 4.26
N TYR A 237 -43.72 -2.76 5.40
CA TYR A 237 -44.93 -3.49 5.76
C TYR A 237 -46.17 -2.57 5.76
N GLU A 238 -46.07 -1.40 6.39
CA GLU A 238 -47.15 -0.42 6.43
C GLU A 238 -47.51 0.12 5.03
N ALA A 239 -46.51 0.37 4.18
CA ALA A 239 -46.72 0.84 2.81
C ALA A 239 -47.43 -0.21 1.94
N ILE A 240 -47.00 -1.47 2.03
CA ILE A 240 -47.63 -2.61 1.33
C ILE A 240 -49.09 -2.79 1.81
N LYS A 241 -49.31 -2.72 3.12
CA LYS A 241 -50.64 -2.81 3.76
C LYS A 241 -51.57 -1.67 3.34
N ALA A 242 -51.04 -0.45 3.23
CA ALA A 242 -51.79 0.76 2.86
C ALA A 242 -52.00 0.91 1.33
N LYS A 243 -51.51 -0.03 0.51
CA LYS A 243 -51.53 0.04 -0.97
C LYS A 243 -50.92 1.33 -1.53
N ARG A 244 -49.94 1.91 -0.83
CA ARG A 244 -49.19 3.06 -1.35
C ARG A 244 -48.17 2.54 -2.37
N ILE A 245 -47.86 3.35 -3.39
CA ILE A 245 -46.77 3.05 -4.32
C ILE A 245 -45.49 3.04 -3.47
N VAL A 246 -44.85 1.88 -3.38
CA VAL A 246 -43.52 1.75 -2.82
C VAL A 246 -42.56 2.14 -3.94
N GLU A 247 -41.72 3.15 -3.75
CA GLU A 247 -40.69 3.44 -4.76
C GLU A 247 -39.74 2.24 -4.86
N PRO A 248 -39.39 1.77 -6.07
CA PRO A 248 -38.34 0.77 -6.23
C PRO A 248 -37.04 1.32 -5.64
N PHE A 249 -36.27 0.49 -4.93
CA PHE A 249 -34.98 0.85 -4.34
C PHE A 249 -33.86 1.10 -5.38
N LEU A 250 -34.20 1.62 -6.57
CA LEU A 250 -33.34 1.80 -7.73
C LEU A 250 -32.40 3.02 -7.66
N LYS A 251 -32.30 3.71 -6.52
CA LYS A 251 -31.48 4.94 -6.41
C LYS A 251 -30.55 5.04 -5.21
N ALA A 252 -30.48 4.05 -4.32
CA ALA A 252 -29.76 4.20 -3.05
C ALA A 252 -28.65 3.17 -2.76
N ASN A 253 -28.26 2.31 -3.70
CA ASN A 253 -27.07 1.47 -3.55
C ASN A 253 -26.12 1.63 -4.75
N LYS A 254 -25.13 2.49 -4.59
CA LYS A 254 -23.98 2.66 -5.51
C LYS A 254 -22.87 1.63 -5.20
N LEU A 255 -23.26 0.41 -4.86
CA LEU A 255 -22.36 -0.69 -4.46
C LEU A 255 -22.35 -1.88 -5.44
N LEU A 256 -23.09 -1.80 -6.54
CA LEU A 256 -23.00 -2.75 -7.65
C LEU A 256 -23.08 -1.97 -8.98
N SER A 257 -21.97 -1.42 -9.43
CA SER A 257 -21.80 -1.03 -10.84
C SER A 257 -20.70 -1.91 -11.47
N PRO A 258 -20.90 -2.40 -12.71
CA PRO A 258 -20.00 -3.32 -13.40
C PRO A 258 -18.62 -2.69 -13.56
N SER A 259 -17.59 -3.31 -12.99
CA SER A 259 -16.25 -3.21 -13.57
C SER A 259 -16.30 -3.97 -14.89
N LYS A 260 -16.16 -3.27 -16.02
CA LYS A 260 -16.05 -3.90 -17.34
C LYS A 260 -14.80 -4.78 -17.37
N SER A 261 -14.96 -6.10 -17.26
CA SER A 261 -13.96 -7.04 -17.74
C SER A 261 -14.11 -7.16 -19.26
N LYS A 262 -13.24 -6.49 -20.03
CA LYS A 262 -13.01 -6.88 -21.42
C LYS A 262 -12.29 -8.23 -21.42
N GLY A 263 -12.78 -9.13 -22.26
CA GLY A 263 -12.46 -10.55 -22.25
C GLY A 263 -11.00 -10.87 -22.50
N ILE A 264 -10.55 -11.93 -21.83
CA ILE A 264 -9.41 -12.72 -22.28
C ILE A 264 -10.01 -14.00 -22.86
N ASP A 265 -9.80 -14.17 -24.16
CA ASP A 265 -10.02 -15.42 -24.87
C ASP A 265 -9.23 -16.55 -24.18
N HIS A 266 -9.91 -17.68 -24.05
CA HIS A 266 -9.41 -18.91 -23.47
C HIS A 266 -8.08 -19.37 -24.10
N GLN A 267 -6.99 -19.30 -23.34
CA GLN A 267 -5.95 -20.33 -23.40
C GLN A 267 -5.68 -20.90 -22.00
N ALA A 268 -5.71 -22.23 -21.95
CA ALA A 268 -5.79 -23.06 -20.77
C ALA A 268 -4.57 -22.92 -19.84
N GLY A 269 -4.82 -22.56 -18.58
CA GLY A 269 -3.84 -22.57 -17.50
C GLY A 269 -4.50 -22.21 -16.17
N GLY A 270 -5.14 -23.18 -15.52
CA GLY A 270 -5.91 -22.96 -14.29
C GLY A 270 -5.04 -22.55 -13.10
N GLN A 271 -5.09 -21.27 -12.73
CA GLN A 271 -4.62 -20.79 -11.43
C GLN A 271 -5.73 -20.96 -10.38
N LYS A 272 -5.57 -21.94 -9.49
CA LYS A 272 -6.48 -22.23 -8.38
C LYS A 272 -6.31 -21.19 -7.26
N VAL A 273 -7.41 -20.59 -6.82
CA VAL A 273 -7.45 -19.69 -5.67
C VAL A 273 -7.46 -20.51 -4.37
N SER A 274 -6.36 -20.49 -3.63
CA SER A 274 -6.20 -21.18 -2.34
C SER A 274 -6.66 -20.28 -1.19
N PHE A 275 -7.77 -20.62 -0.53
CA PHE A 275 -8.25 -19.94 0.67
C PHE A 275 -7.81 -20.68 1.94
N LEU A 276 -6.58 -20.43 2.43
CA LEU A 276 -6.11 -20.44 3.84
C LEU A 276 -4.61 -20.80 3.94
N PRO A 277 -3.87 -20.20 4.91
CA PRO A 277 -2.46 -20.48 5.12
C PRO A 277 -2.23 -21.74 5.97
N THR A 278 -1.11 -22.40 5.67
CA THR A 278 -0.59 -23.60 6.31
C THR A 278 -0.28 -23.40 7.80
N SER A 279 -0.56 -24.44 8.60
CA SER A 279 -0.27 -24.52 10.03
C SER A 279 1.25 -24.48 10.29
N SER A 280 1.79 -23.37 10.82
CA SER A 280 2.91 -23.35 11.80
C SER A 280 3.38 -21.92 12.13
N SER A 281 2.48 -21.04 12.54
CA SER A 281 2.85 -19.73 13.11
C SER A 281 2.20 -19.61 14.49
N LYS A 282 2.99 -19.25 15.51
CA LYS A 282 2.49 -18.99 16.86
C LYS A 282 1.45 -17.87 16.78
N PHE A 283 0.19 -18.23 16.83
CA PHE A 283 -0.95 -17.32 16.84
C PHE A 283 -1.03 -16.68 18.23
N ASP A 284 -0.43 -15.50 18.38
CA ASP A 284 -0.48 -14.75 19.62
C ASP A 284 -1.83 -14.02 19.72
N ARG A 285 -2.60 -14.32 20.77
CA ARG A 285 -3.93 -13.71 21.03
C ARG A 285 -3.86 -12.19 21.03
N GLN A 286 -2.79 -11.61 21.55
CA GLN A 286 -2.63 -10.16 21.66
C GLN A 286 -2.42 -9.52 20.28
N THR A 287 -1.70 -10.21 19.39
CA THR A 287 -1.51 -9.81 18.00
C THR A 287 -2.83 -9.83 17.21
N VAL A 288 -3.66 -10.86 17.39
CA VAL A 288 -4.92 -11.01 16.65
C VAL A 288 -5.98 -10.02 17.13
N LEU A 289 -6.03 -9.75 18.44
CA LEU A 289 -6.88 -8.69 18.99
C LEU A 289 -6.45 -7.30 18.46
N LYS A 290 -5.14 -7.03 18.40
CA LYS A 290 -4.62 -5.77 17.84
C LYS A 290 -4.96 -5.62 16.35
N GLN A 291 -4.92 -6.71 15.57
CA GLN A 291 -5.33 -6.71 14.16
C GLN A 291 -6.85 -6.53 14.02
N ALA A 292 -7.65 -7.16 14.88
CA ALA A 292 -9.10 -6.95 14.89
C ALA A 292 -9.47 -5.52 15.28
N ASP A 293 -8.76 -4.91 16.25
CA ASP A 293 -8.91 -3.50 16.60
C ASP A 293 -8.53 -2.58 15.43
N GLN A 294 -7.45 -2.87 14.70
CA GLN A 294 -7.06 -2.12 13.49
C GLN A 294 -8.14 -2.17 12.40
N HIS A 295 -8.71 -3.36 12.15
CA HIS A 295 -9.82 -3.51 11.20
C HIS A 295 -11.13 -2.88 11.69
N ARG A 296 -11.37 -2.84 13.02
CA ARG A 296 -12.49 -2.09 13.62
C ARG A 296 -12.33 -0.60 13.37
N ASP A 297 -11.15 -0.08 13.64
CA ASP A 297 -10.84 1.35 13.56
C ASP A 297 -10.79 1.85 12.12
N SER A 298 -10.52 0.96 11.14
CA SER A 298 -10.65 1.24 9.70
C SER A 298 -12.05 1.01 9.13
N ALA A 299 -13.05 0.69 9.97
CA ALA A 299 -14.41 0.31 9.57
C ALA A 299 -14.51 -0.92 8.64
N ASN A 300 -13.43 -1.69 8.51
CA ASN A 300 -13.42 -2.99 7.85
C ASN A 300 -13.90 -4.09 8.82
N TYR A 301 -15.17 -3.96 9.23
CA TYR A 301 -15.76 -4.84 10.25
C TYR A 301 -15.74 -6.31 9.84
N GLY A 302 -15.82 -6.63 8.54
CA GLY A 302 -15.77 -8.01 8.04
C GLY A 302 -14.45 -8.70 8.36
N ALA A 303 -13.31 -8.05 8.07
CA ALA A 303 -12.00 -8.60 8.39
C ALA A 303 -11.76 -8.71 9.91
N ALA A 304 -12.26 -7.74 10.68
CA ALA A 304 -12.21 -7.80 12.16
C ALA A 304 -13.02 -8.99 12.70
N ILE A 305 -14.23 -9.20 12.18
CA ILE A 305 -15.11 -10.31 12.55
C ILE A 305 -14.43 -11.65 12.24
N ASP A 306 -13.84 -11.81 11.06
CA ASP A 306 -13.14 -13.04 10.66
C ASP A 306 -11.96 -13.37 11.60
N LEU A 307 -11.19 -12.37 12.02
CA LEU A 307 -10.08 -12.55 12.96
C LEU A 307 -10.55 -12.95 14.36
N LEU A 308 -11.61 -12.31 14.87
CA LEU A 308 -12.15 -12.65 16.19
C LEU A 308 -12.87 -14.01 16.18
N ASN A 309 -13.51 -14.39 15.07
CA ASN A 309 -14.06 -15.74 14.89
C ASN A 309 -12.95 -16.80 14.93
N ARG A 310 -11.76 -16.51 14.39
CA ARG A 310 -10.57 -17.39 14.54
C ARG A 310 -10.10 -17.52 15.99
N LEU A 311 -10.23 -16.47 16.80
CA LEU A 311 -9.92 -16.56 18.23
C LEU A 311 -10.95 -17.41 18.97
N LEU A 312 -12.24 -17.25 18.69
CA LEU A 312 -13.29 -18.06 19.30
C LEU A 312 -13.26 -19.52 18.87
N ALA A 313 -12.84 -19.82 17.64
CA ALA A 313 -12.65 -21.20 17.17
C ALA A 313 -11.68 -22.00 18.08
N ARG A 314 -10.72 -21.32 18.71
CA ARG A 314 -9.72 -21.92 19.61
C ARG A 314 -10.12 -21.86 21.07
N ASN A 315 -10.90 -20.86 21.46
CA ASN A 315 -11.42 -20.71 22.82
C ASN A 315 -12.88 -20.24 22.78
N PRO A 316 -13.83 -21.17 22.64
CA PRO A 316 -15.25 -20.85 22.49
C PRO A 316 -15.87 -20.16 23.70
N THR A 317 -15.28 -20.25 24.89
CA THR A 317 -15.79 -19.63 26.12
C THR A 317 -15.20 -18.25 26.41
N ASP A 318 -14.50 -17.66 25.44
CA ASP A 318 -13.80 -16.39 25.60
C ASP A 318 -14.76 -15.18 25.53
N GLU A 319 -15.45 -14.92 26.64
CA GLU A 319 -16.47 -13.86 26.75
C GLU A 319 -16.04 -12.47 26.26
N PRO A 320 -14.81 -11.96 26.52
CA PRO A 320 -14.35 -10.69 25.97
C PRO A 320 -14.38 -10.64 24.43
N THR A 321 -14.02 -11.73 23.77
CA THR A 321 -14.00 -11.81 22.31
C THR A 321 -15.43 -11.90 21.74
N HIS A 322 -16.33 -12.58 22.44
CA HIS A 322 -17.76 -12.50 22.13
C HIS A 322 -18.31 -11.07 22.24
N ARG A 323 -17.96 -10.32 23.29
CA ARG A 323 -18.39 -8.92 23.44
C ARG A 323 -17.88 -8.01 22.32
N GLU A 324 -16.63 -8.18 21.89
CA GLU A 324 -16.08 -7.39 20.78
C GLU A 324 -16.77 -7.72 19.45
N LEU A 325 -17.07 -8.99 19.18
CA LEU A 325 -17.89 -9.36 18.02
C LEU A 325 -19.30 -8.75 18.10
N MET A 326 -19.93 -8.78 19.28
CA MET A 326 -21.21 -8.10 19.50
C MET A 326 -21.12 -6.60 19.18
N HIS A 327 -20.06 -5.92 19.59
CA HIS A 327 -19.83 -4.51 19.24
C HIS A 327 -19.62 -4.29 17.74
N LEU A 328 -18.79 -5.12 17.09
CA LEU A 328 -18.50 -5.03 15.66
C LEU A 328 -19.75 -5.23 14.80
N TYR A 329 -20.59 -6.21 15.15
CA TYR A 329 -21.85 -6.42 14.45
C TYR A 329 -22.79 -5.22 14.59
N VAL A 330 -22.82 -4.54 15.74
CA VAL A 330 -23.60 -3.29 15.88
C VAL A 330 -23.00 -2.15 15.04
N LEU A 331 -21.67 -2.00 15.03
CA LEU A 331 -20.98 -0.99 14.22
C LEU A 331 -21.17 -1.21 12.70
N ALA A 332 -21.28 -2.47 12.27
CA ALA A 332 -21.59 -2.85 10.90
C ALA A 332 -23.09 -2.69 10.54
N GLY A 333 -23.93 -2.19 11.45
CA GLY A 333 -25.38 -2.09 11.27
C GLY A 333 -26.12 -3.43 11.36
N ARG A 334 -25.43 -4.50 11.77
CA ARG A 334 -25.91 -5.89 11.85
C ARG A 334 -26.32 -6.23 13.28
N ARG A 335 -27.26 -5.46 13.84
CA ARG A 335 -27.74 -5.63 15.23
C ARG A 335 -28.22 -7.06 15.55
N HIS A 336 -28.78 -7.76 14.57
CA HIS A 336 -29.24 -9.15 14.74
C HIS A 336 -28.10 -10.15 14.90
N GLU A 337 -27.04 -10.02 14.11
CA GLU A 337 -25.83 -10.84 14.25
C GLU A 337 -25.17 -10.62 15.62
N SER A 338 -25.22 -9.39 16.14
CA SER A 338 -24.74 -9.08 17.48
C SER A 338 -25.49 -9.84 18.59
N LEU A 339 -26.82 -9.86 18.54
CA LEU A 339 -27.61 -10.58 19.54
C LEU A 339 -27.49 -12.11 19.38
N ARG A 340 -27.36 -12.61 18.16
CA ARG A 340 -27.04 -14.02 17.90
C ARG A 340 -25.70 -14.40 18.53
N GLN A 341 -24.70 -13.52 18.43
CA GLN A 341 -23.39 -13.74 19.04
C GLN A 341 -23.44 -13.84 20.58
N TYR A 342 -24.38 -13.14 21.22
CA TYR A 342 -24.66 -13.31 22.64
C TYR A 342 -25.25 -14.69 22.95
N GLN A 343 -26.17 -15.18 22.12
CA GLN A 343 -26.72 -16.53 22.25
C GLN A 343 -25.61 -17.60 22.13
N THR A 344 -24.72 -17.45 21.14
CA THR A 344 -23.55 -18.33 20.95
C THR A 344 -22.64 -18.32 22.18
N CYS A 345 -22.44 -17.14 22.79
CA CYS A 345 -21.68 -17.01 24.04
C CYS A 345 -22.34 -17.80 25.19
N LEU A 346 -23.66 -17.70 25.36
CA LEU A 346 -24.39 -18.44 26.39
C LEU A 346 -24.32 -19.95 26.19
N GLU A 347 -24.44 -20.43 24.95
CA GLU A 347 -24.36 -21.84 24.63
C GLU A 347 -22.96 -22.40 24.92
N ALA A 348 -21.91 -21.65 24.58
CA ALA A 348 -20.53 -22.02 24.87
C ALA A 348 -20.25 -22.07 26.38
N LEU A 349 -20.74 -21.11 27.16
CA LEU A 349 -20.57 -21.07 28.62
C LEU A 349 -21.43 -22.13 29.35
N ALA A 350 -22.62 -22.43 28.84
CA ALA A 350 -23.49 -23.47 29.41
C ALA A 350 -22.87 -24.87 29.28
N ALA A 351 -22.09 -25.13 28.23
CA ALA A 351 -21.33 -26.38 28.08
C ALA A 351 -20.29 -26.56 29.21
N ASP A 352 -19.75 -25.46 29.73
CA ASP A 352 -18.75 -25.43 30.82
C ASP A 352 -19.36 -25.17 32.21
N GLY A 353 -20.69 -25.02 32.30
CA GLY A 353 -21.42 -24.81 33.55
C GLY A 353 -21.21 -23.44 34.19
N THR A 354 -20.78 -22.44 33.41
CA THR A 354 -20.56 -21.06 33.84
C THR A 354 -21.69 -20.14 33.38
N SER A 355 -21.95 -19.09 34.16
CA SER A 355 -22.90 -18.03 33.80
C SER A 355 -22.13 -16.85 33.18
N PRO A 356 -22.75 -16.08 32.26
CA PRO A 356 -22.12 -14.92 31.62
C PRO A 356 -21.74 -13.83 32.62
N ASP A 357 -20.65 -13.11 32.32
CA ASP A 357 -20.19 -11.97 33.09
C ASP A 357 -21.19 -10.79 33.03
N ALA A 358 -21.23 -10.01 34.12
CA ALA A 358 -22.11 -8.84 34.23
C ALA A 358 -21.90 -7.79 33.13
N ALA A 359 -20.70 -7.66 32.59
CA ALA A 359 -20.39 -6.76 31.46
C ALA A 359 -20.96 -7.29 30.14
N THR A 360 -21.01 -8.61 29.95
CA THR A 360 -21.60 -9.28 28.78
C THR A 360 -23.13 -9.13 28.81
N GLU A 361 -23.74 -9.32 29.98
CA GLU A 361 -25.16 -9.05 30.17
C GLU A 361 -25.52 -7.56 30.01
N ALA A 362 -24.68 -6.65 30.48
CA ALA A 362 -24.91 -5.21 30.35
C ALA A 362 -24.88 -4.76 28.89
N LEU A 363 -23.92 -5.25 28.10
CA LEU A 363 -23.84 -4.99 26.67
C LEU A 363 -25.07 -5.54 25.95
N TYR A 364 -25.46 -6.79 26.23
CA TYR A 364 -26.69 -7.36 25.68
C TYR A 364 -27.91 -6.49 25.98
N ARG A 365 -28.11 -6.05 27.23
CA ARG A 365 -29.24 -5.17 27.61
C ARG A 365 -29.20 -3.82 26.87
N GLN A 366 -28.02 -3.26 26.63
CA GLN A 366 -27.87 -2.01 25.86
C GLN A 366 -28.20 -2.21 24.38
N ILE A 367 -27.77 -3.31 23.78
CA ILE A 367 -28.04 -3.65 22.38
C ILE A 367 -29.53 -3.97 22.21
N MET A 368 -30.15 -4.63 23.19
CA MET A 368 -31.59 -4.92 23.23
C MET A 368 -32.45 -3.67 23.32
N SER A 369 -32.08 -2.69 24.15
CA SER A 369 -32.86 -1.45 24.32
C SER A 369 -32.68 -0.43 23.19
N GLY A 370 -31.82 -0.73 22.20
CA GLY A 370 -31.48 0.19 21.11
C GLY A 370 -30.67 1.41 21.57
N GLN A 371 -30.14 1.36 22.79
CA GLN A 371 -29.33 2.43 23.38
C GLN A 371 -27.84 2.33 23.03
N VAL A 372 -27.43 1.27 22.31
CA VAL A 372 -26.15 1.30 21.59
C VAL A 372 -26.35 2.10 20.31
N THR A 373 -26.32 3.42 20.45
CA THR A 373 -26.03 4.29 19.31
C THR A 373 -24.60 4.00 18.87
N PRO A 374 -24.31 3.87 17.56
CA PRO A 374 -22.92 3.90 17.10
C PRO A 374 -22.27 5.13 17.75
N PRO A 375 -21.02 5.03 18.25
CA PRO A 375 -20.33 6.25 18.63
C PRO A 375 -20.45 7.18 17.43
N PRO A 376 -20.95 8.42 17.60
CA PRO A 376 -20.91 9.36 16.49
C PRO A 376 -19.45 9.33 16.01
N ALA A 377 -19.23 9.14 14.69
CA ALA A 377 -17.92 9.36 14.08
C ALA A 377 -17.33 10.57 14.79
N PRO A 378 -16.12 10.50 15.38
CA PRO A 378 -15.66 11.47 16.35
C PRO A 378 -15.80 12.86 15.73
N LYS A 379 -16.88 13.56 16.05
CA LYS A 379 -16.99 14.97 15.76
C LYS A 379 -15.95 15.57 16.69
N PRO A 380 -15.02 16.40 16.18
CA PRO A 380 -14.03 17.02 17.02
C PRO A 380 -14.77 17.83 18.09
N LYS A 381 -14.87 17.28 19.31
CA LYS A 381 -15.16 18.11 20.47
C LYS A 381 -13.93 18.98 20.62
N PRO A 382 -14.10 20.31 20.80
CA PRO A 382 -12.99 21.19 21.12
C PRO A 382 -12.53 20.86 22.54
N VAL A 383 -11.71 19.81 22.65
CA VAL A 383 -10.80 19.63 23.78
C VAL A 383 -9.61 20.49 23.41
N GLY A 384 -9.23 21.41 24.31
CA GLY A 384 -8.03 22.22 24.13
C GLY A 384 -6.88 21.33 23.68
N LEU A 385 -6.30 21.68 22.53
CA LEU A 385 -5.22 20.93 21.89
C LEU A 385 -4.20 20.50 22.95
N PRO A 386 -3.95 19.19 23.17
CA PRO A 386 -2.61 18.80 23.56
C PRO A 386 -1.64 19.32 22.47
N PRO A 387 -0.42 19.76 22.83
CA PRO A 387 0.53 20.27 21.85
C PRO A 387 0.70 19.24 20.73
N THR A 388 0.57 19.70 19.49
CA THR A 388 0.94 18.90 18.30
C THR A 388 2.39 18.42 18.44
N PRO A 389 2.82 17.33 17.78
CA PRO A 389 4.22 16.90 17.79
C PRO A 389 5.19 18.04 17.40
N ILE A 390 4.78 18.92 16.49
CA ILE A 390 5.48 20.17 16.14
C ILE A 390 5.66 21.09 17.36
N ALA A 391 4.64 21.23 18.20
CA ALA A 391 4.72 22.03 19.42
C ALA A 391 5.65 21.38 20.46
N VAL A 392 5.74 20.04 20.52
CA VAL A 392 6.68 19.30 21.38
C VAL A 392 8.12 19.40 20.87
N GLU A 393 8.36 19.24 19.56
CA GLU A 393 9.68 19.45 18.94
C GLU A 393 10.18 20.90 19.08
N MET A 394 9.26 21.87 19.07
CA MET A 394 9.60 23.29 19.18
C MET A 394 9.60 23.85 20.61
N GLU A 395 9.06 23.13 21.61
CA GLU A 395 9.07 23.53 23.03
C GLU A 395 10.50 23.66 23.60
N HIS A 396 11.48 23.02 22.97
CA HIS A 396 12.91 23.09 23.32
C HIS A 396 13.78 23.86 22.31
N SER A 397 13.17 24.58 21.35
CA SER A 397 13.90 25.30 20.30
C SER A 397 14.22 26.75 20.64
N THR A 398 15.34 27.26 20.11
CA THR A 398 15.71 28.68 20.20
C THR A 398 14.64 29.58 19.54
N PRO A 399 14.37 30.80 20.05
CA PRO A 399 13.40 31.72 19.47
C PRO A 399 13.75 32.07 18.03
N LEU A 400 12.73 32.26 17.18
CA LEU A 400 12.93 32.69 15.80
C LEU A 400 13.45 34.15 15.77
N ALA A 401 14.77 34.33 15.73
CA ALA A 401 15.44 35.62 15.65
C ALA A 401 15.50 36.16 14.21
N GLY A 402 15.29 37.47 14.03
CA GLY A 402 15.53 38.17 12.76
C GLY A 402 14.62 37.85 11.57
N ARG A 403 13.57 37.01 11.72
CA ARG A 403 12.73 36.54 10.59
C ARG A 403 11.29 37.06 10.60
N ARG A 404 11.05 38.23 11.21
CA ARG A 404 9.69 38.77 11.36
C ARG A 404 9.05 39.15 10.03
N GLU A 405 9.84 39.72 9.10
CA GLU A 405 9.31 40.16 7.80
C GLU A 405 8.92 38.97 6.94
N GLU A 406 9.81 37.97 6.83
CA GLU A 406 9.55 36.75 6.06
C GLU A 406 8.37 35.96 6.64
N LEU A 407 8.30 35.84 7.97
CA LEU A 407 7.16 35.18 8.64
C LEU A 407 5.85 35.91 8.37
N THR A 408 5.84 37.24 8.42
CA THR A 408 4.64 38.06 8.15
C THR A 408 4.16 37.87 6.70
N LEU A 409 5.09 37.77 5.76
CA LEU A 409 4.75 37.57 4.35
C LEU A 409 4.18 36.15 4.10
N LEU A 410 4.76 35.12 4.71
CA LEU A 410 4.21 33.75 4.66
C LEU A 410 2.80 33.69 5.26
N GLN A 411 2.58 34.31 6.42
CA GLN A 411 1.26 34.40 7.04
C GLN A 411 0.23 35.04 6.12
N LYS A 412 0.60 36.13 5.45
CA LYS A 412 -0.30 36.82 4.51
C LYS A 412 -0.73 35.91 3.36
N ARG A 413 0.19 35.08 2.81
CA ARG A 413 -0.11 34.12 1.75
C ARG A 413 -1.01 32.98 2.24
N ILE A 414 -0.70 32.41 3.41
CA ILE A 414 -1.52 31.38 4.05
C ILE A 414 -2.93 31.90 4.36
N GLN A 415 -3.05 33.17 4.77
CA GLN A 415 -4.34 33.80 5.02
C GLN A 415 -5.13 34.04 3.73
N ALA A 416 -4.47 34.38 2.62
CA ALA A 416 -5.14 34.55 1.32
C ALA A 416 -5.76 33.24 0.81
N ALA A 417 -5.17 32.09 1.12
CA ALA A 417 -5.75 30.79 0.78
C ALA A 417 -7.14 30.56 1.38
N ARG A 418 -7.46 31.16 2.54
CA ARG A 418 -8.82 31.15 3.12
C ARG A 418 -9.86 31.83 2.24
N GLN A 419 -9.42 32.73 1.37
CA GLN A 419 -10.27 33.46 0.43
C GLN A 419 -10.33 32.74 -0.93
N GLY A 420 -9.90 31.47 -0.99
CA GLY A 420 -9.84 30.66 -2.21
C GLY A 420 -8.60 30.94 -3.09
N GLN A 421 -7.65 31.74 -2.60
CA GLN A 421 -6.44 32.11 -3.34
C GLN A 421 -5.24 31.27 -2.87
N GLY A 422 -5.20 30.01 -3.30
CA GLY A 422 -4.06 29.11 -3.08
C GLY A 422 -2.81 29.55 -3.83
N CYS A 423 -1.66 29.02 -3.43
CA CYS A 423 -0.37 29.35 -4.03
C CYS A 423 0.70 28.29 -3.76
N THR A 424 1.80 28.37 -4.49
CA THR A 424 3.03 27.60 -4.24
C THR A 424 4.14 28.54 -3.80
N LEU A 425 4.76 28.26 -2.66
CA LEU A 425 5.79 29.07 -2.02
C LEU A 425 7.06 28.23 -1.86
N LEU A 426 8.20 28.76 -2.30
CA LEU A 426 9.50 28.10 -2.15
C LEU A 426 10.41 28.92 -1.21
N LEU A 427 10.89 28.31 -0.14
CA LEU A 427 11.90 28.90 0.76
C LEU A 427 13.30 28.45 0.33
N ALA A 428 14.08 29.39 -0.18
CA ALA A 428 15.41 29.15 -0.71
C ALA A 428 16.49 29.71 0.23
N GLY A 429 17.59 28.99 0.43
CA GLY A 429 18.75 29.54 1.13
C GLY A 429 19.79 28.48 1.52
N GLU A 430 20.93 28.93 2.04
CA GLU A 430 22.06 28.06 2.41
C GLU A 430 21.71 27.06 3.52
N ALA A 431 22.52 26.02 3.67
CA ALA A 431 22.42 25.08 4.79
C ALA A 431 22.45 25.81 6.15
N GLY A 432 21.57 25.43 7.08
CA GLY A 432 21.54 26.01 8.43
C GLY A 432 20.99 27.44 8.55
N VAL A 433 20.58 28.09 7.45
CA VAL A 433 20.08 29.48 7.45
C VAL A 433 18.71 29.67 8.15
N GLY A 434 18.03 28.58 8.50
CA GLY A 434 16.75 28.59 9.23
C GLY A 434 15.49 28.40 8.38
N LYS A 435 15.59 27.81 7.19
CA LYS A 435 14.44 27.52 6.30
C LYS A 435 13.35 26.68 6.99
N THR A 436 13.73 25.49 7.47
CA THR A 436 12.87 24.58 8.23
C THR A 436 12.24 25.28 9.42
N ARG A 437 13.05 25.99 10.23
CA ARG A 437 12.56 26.70 11.42
C ARG A 437 11.50 27.76 11.08
N LEU A 438 11.70 28.52 10.00
CA LEU A 438 10.75 29.52 9.53
C LEU A 438 9.45 28.87 9.01
N ALA A 439 9.57 27.80 8.20
CA ALA A 439 8.42 27.06 7.69
C ALA A 439 7.57 26.50 8.84
N TYR A 440 8.19 25.85 9.81
CA TYR A 440 7.52 25.28 10.98
C TYR A 440 6.84 26.36 11.84
N GLU A 441 7.47 27.53 12.01
CA GLU A 441 6.84 28.65 12.72
C GLU A 441 5.60 29.18 11.97
N ALA A 442 5.67 29.26 10.64
CA ALA A 442 4.51 29.64 9.82
C ALA A 442 3.37 28.61 9.94
N LEU A 443 3.69 27.30 9.94
CA LEU A 443 2.71 26.23 10.13
C LEU A 443 2.11 26.26 11.53
N ARG A 444 2.90 26.49 12.58
CA ARG A 444 2.41 26.63 13.97
C ARG A 444 1.35 27.74 14.05
N LEU A 445 1.63 28.88 13.43
CA LEU A 445 0.69 30.02 13.41
C LEU A 445 -0.54 29.71 12.55
N ALA A 446 -0.38 28.98 11.44
CA ALA A 446 -1.50 28.50 10.61
C ALA A 446 -2.43 27.54 11.39
N ALA A 447 -1.86 26.58 12.11
CA ALA A 447 -2.61 25.61 12.91
C ALA A 447 -3.46 26.30 13.99
N THR A 448 -2.91 27.31 14.68
CA THR A 448 -3.70 28.11 15.66
C THR A 448 -4.87 28.85 15.05
N ALA A 449 -4.88 29.05 13.73
CA ALA A 449 -5.91 29.79 13.02
C ALA A 449 -7.01 28.90 12.42
N ARG A 450 -7.03 27.57 12.63
CA ARG A 450 -7.91 26.58 11.96
C ARG A 450 -7.56 26.33 10.48
N THR A 451 -6.28 26.15 10.18
CA THR A 451 -5.79 25.65 8.89
C THR A 451 -5.30 24.21 9.09
N SER A 452 -5.61 23.32 8.15
CA SER A 452 -5.07 21.96 8.13
C SER A 452 -3.61 22.00 7.67
N THR A 453 -2.69 21.45 8.46
CA THR A 453 -1.25 21.45 8.15
C THR A 453 -0.77 20.03 7.94
N LEU A 454 -0.10 19.77 6.83
CA LEU A 454 0.55 18.51 6.51
C LEU A 454 2.05 18.77 6.35
N ILE A 455 2.90 17.87 6.84
CA ILE A 455 4.35 18.03 6.83
C ILE A 455 4.98 16.75 6.34
N GLY A 456 5.80 16.84 5.30
CA GLY A 456 6.73 15.81 4.89
C GLY A 456 8.11 16.39 4.67
N ALA A 457 9.11 15.54 4.55
CA ALA A 457 10.47 15.98 4.24
C ALA A 457 11.14 15.00 3.28
N ALA A 458 12.04 15.54 2.46
CA ALA A 458 12.83 14.77 1.52
C ALA A 458 14.25 14.55 2.05
N TYR A 459 14.83 13.40 1.72
CA TYR A 459 16.12 12.96 2.25
C TYR A 459 17.01 12.43 1.12
N GLU A 460 18.24 12.95 1.05
CA GLU A 460 19.16 12.75 -0.08
C GLU A 460 19.82 11.36 -0.09
N GLU A 461 19.75 10.62 1.01
CA GLU A 461 20.73 9.57 1.33
C GLU A 461 20.12 8.19 1.70
N GLU A 462 18.85 7.92 1.36
CA GLU A 462 18.12 6.66 1.65
C GLU A 462 17.54 5.95 0.41
N GLY A 463 18.19 6.13 -0.75
CA GLY A 463 17.73 5.47 -1.98
C GLY A 463 16.31 5.88 -2.35
N HIS A 464 16.09 7.16 -2.63
CA HIS A 464 14.89 7.76 -3.27
C HIS A 464 13.63 6.88 -3.29
N LEU A 465 13.04 6.62 -2.11
CA LEU A 465 11.76 5.93 -2.03
C LEU A 465 10.70 6.79 -2.73
N PRO A 466 9.94 6.25 -3.70
CA PRO A 466 9.01 7.04 -4.48
C PRO A 466 7.93 7.69 -3.62
N TYR A 467 7.68 8.97 -3.86
CA TYR A 467 6.64 9.75 -3.19
C TYR A 467 6.82 9.91 -1.67
N GLN A 468 7.97 9.53 -1.10
CA GLN A 468 8.17 9.44 0.35
C GLN A 468 7.84 10.73 1.11
N PRO A 469 8.21 11.94 0.65
CA PRO A 469 7.82 13.18 1.34
C PRO A 469 6.30 13.36 1.41
N PHE A 470 5.57 12.94 0.40
CA PHE A 470 4.11 13.00 0.41
C PHE A 470 3.49 11.92 1.30
N ILE A 471 4.03 10.69 1.23
CA ILE A 471 3.61 9.58 2.10
C ILE A 471 3.77 9.99 3.57
N GLU A 472 4.94 10.51 3.95
CA GLU A 472 5.20 10.99 5.31
C GLU A 472 4.20 12.09 5.73
N ALA A 473 3.86 13.00 4.81
CA ALA A 473 2.91 14.08 5.07
C ALA A 473 1.48 13.59 5.30
N PHE A 474 1.03 12.63 4.50
CA PHE A 474 -0.31 12.08 4.60
C PHE A 474 -0.43 11.12 5.79
N ASP A 475 0.52 10.21 6.01
CA ASP A 475 0.53 9.30 7.16
C ASP A 475 0.48 10.08 8.49
N ARG A 476 1.33 11.11 8.63
CA ARG A 476 1.33 11.97 9.82
C ARG A 476 -0.02 12.64 10.02
N TYR A 477 -0.60 13.22 8.97
CA TYR A 477 -1.90 13.88 9.05
C TYR A 477 -3.03 12.91 9.43
N LEU A 478 -3.09 11.74 8.79
CA LEU A 478 -4.10 10.72 9.08
C LEU A 478 -3.98 10.24 10.52
N ALA A 479 -2.75 9.98 11.00
CA ALA A 479 -2.50 9.60 12.39
C ALA A 479 -2.92 10.69 13.39
N GLU A 480 -2.57 11.95 13.15
CA GLU A 480 -2.94 13.08 14.01
C GLU A 480 -4.47 13.28 14.07
N GLN A 481 -5.16 13.14 12.94
CA GLN A 481 -6.61 13.25 12.85
C GLN A 481 -7.35 11.97 13.24
N HIS A 482 -6.64 10.90 13.58
CA HIS A 482 -7.20 9.58 13.87
C HIS A 482 -8.10 9.07 12.71
N LEU A 483 -7.67 9.35 11.47
CA LEU A 483 -8.32 8.89 10.25
C LEU A 483 -7.75 7.52 9.84
N PRO A 484 -8.55 6.68 9.15
CA PRO A 484 -8.09 5.38 8.67
C PRO A 484 -6.90 5.51 7.71
N PRO A 485 -5.87 4.64 7.79
CA PRO A 485 -4.76 4.63 6.85
C PRO A 485 -5.21 4.34 5.40
N GLU A 486 -6.35 3.67 5.23
CA GLU A 486 -6.98 3.39 3.93
C GLU A 486 -7.37 4.65 3.14
N GLN A 487 -7.47 5.81 3.79
CA GLN A 487 -7.71 7.09 3.12
C GLN A 487 -6.45 7.66 2.48
N HIS A 488 -5.29 7.03 2.66
CA HIS A 488 -4.03 7.52 2.14
C HIS A 488 -4.01 7.48 0.59
N PRO A 489 -3.86 8.63 -0.11
CA PRO A 489 -4.08 8.70 -1.55
C PRO A 489 -3.01 8.02 -2.41
N ILE A 490 -1.83 7.74 -1.84
CA ILE A 490 -0.71 7.09 -2.56
C ILE A 490 -0.58 5.61 -2.15
N THR A 491 -0.31 5.31 -0.87
CA THR A 491 -0.10 3.93 -0.39
C THR A 491 -1.33 3.01 -0.50
N HIS A 492 -2.54 3.58 -0.51
CA HIS A 492 -3.80 2.83 -0.71
C HIS A 492 -4.51 3.23 -2.00
N TYR A 493 -3.76 3.76 -2.98
CA TYR A 493 -4.30 4.01 -4.32
C TYR A 493 -4.85 2.70 -4.90
N GLN A 494 -6.12 2.73 -5.35
CA GLN A 494 -6.73 1.63 -6.06
C GLN A 494 -6.53 1.84 -7.57
N PRO A 495 -5.73 1.00 -8.25
CA PRO A 495 -5.59 1.08 -9.69
C PRO A 495 -6.94 1.02 -10.40
N LEU A 496 -7.05 1.73 -11.51
CA LEU A 496 -8.21 1.65 -12.41
C LEU A 496 -8.34 0.27 -13.07
N GLY A 497 -7.30 -0.58 -12.96
CA GLY A 497 -7.20 -1.85 -13.66
C GLY A 497 -6.95 -1.67 -15.15
N ALA A 498 -6.44 -0.50 -15.55
CA ALA A 498 -6.05 -0.23 -16.92
C ALA A 498 -4.71 -0.92 -17.20
N SER A 499 -4.57 -1.56 -18.35
CA SER A 499 -3.27 -2.03 -18.84
C SER A 499 -2.33 -0.88 -19.24
N ASP A 500 -2.87 0.34 -19.33
CA ASP A 500 -2.15 1.55 -19.72
C ASP A 500 -1.59 2.28 -18.47
N LEU A 501 -0.27 2.19 -18.31
CA LEU A 501 0.48 2.85 -17.24
C LEU A 501 0.37 4.38 -17.27
N GLN A 502 0.13 4.99 -18.43
CA GLN A 502 -0.07 6.44 -18.54
C GLN A 502 -1.37 6.89 -17.87
N LEU A 503 -2.44 6.10 -18.06
CA LEU A 503 -3.72 6.35 -17.41
C LEU A 503 -3.63 6.17 -15.90
N GLU A 504 -2.96 5.11 -15.43
CA GLU A 504 -2.78 4.86 -13.99
C GLU A 504 -1.93 5.94 -13.31
N HIS A 505 -0.79 6.32 -13.91
CA HIS A 505 0.06 7.40 -13.39
C HIS A 505 -0.72 8.73 -13.27
N SER A 506 -1.49 9.07 -14.30
CA SER A 506 -2.34 10.27 -14.30
C SER A 506 -3.46 10.20 -13.25
N ALA A 507 -4.01 9.00 -13.02
CA ALA A 507 -5.07 8.76 -12.05
C ALA A 507 -4.56 8.81 -10.61
N LEU A 508 -3.37 8.30 -10.31
CA LEU A 508 -2.70 8.46 -9.00
C LEU A 508 -2.50 9.93 -8.65
N PHE A 509 -1.99 10.72 -9.61
CA PHE A 509 -1.78 12.15 -9.42
C PHE A 509 -3.11 12.88 -9.16
N LYS A 510 -4.14 12.52 -9.92
CA LYS A 510 -5.49 13.05 -9.73
C LYS A 510 -6.11 12.65 -8.39
N ALA A 511 -5.90 11.41 -7.94
CA ALA A 511 -6.37 10.94 -6.63
C ALA A 511 -5.73 11.75 -5.50
N THR A 512 -4.42 11.98 -5.57
CA THR A 512 -3.68 12.82 -4.62
C THR A 512 -4.18 14.26 -4.59
N ALA A 513 -4.39 14.88 -5.76
CA ALA A 513 -4.97 16.22 -5.84
C ALA A 513 -6.39 16.28 -5.27
N THR A 514 -7.22 15.26 -5.58
CA THR A 514 -8.60 15.17 -5.10
C THR A 514 -8.62 15.07 -3.57
N PHE A 515 -7.75 14.26 -2.97
CA PHE A 515 -7.61 14.16 -1.53
C PHE A 515 -7.32 15.52 -0.89
N LEU A 516 -6.32 16.26 -1.41
CA LEU A 516 -6.00 17.60 -0.90
C LEU A 516 -7.16 18.60 -1.07
N VAL A 517 -7.89 18.54 -2.19
CA VAL A 517 -9.07 19.39 -2.43
C VAL A 517 -10.20 19.05 -1.45
N THR A 518 -10.47 17.77 -1.21
CA THR A 518 -11.48 17.32 -0.23
C THR A 518 -11.11 17.76 1.18
N LEU A 519 -9.83 17.69 1.57
CA LEU A 519 -9.39 18.26 2.85
C LEU A 519 -9.60 19.78 2.90
N ALA A 520 -9.43 20.45 1.76
CA ALA A 520 -9.57 21.89 1.63
C ALA A 520 -11.03 22.37 1.71
N ASP A 521 -12.02 21.47 1.56
CA ASP A 521 -13.45 21.78 1.73
C ASP A 521 -13.81 22.11 3.18
N ASP A 522 -13.13 21.47 4.15
CA ASP A 522 -13.37 21.70 5.59
C ASP A 522 -12.56 22.88 6.14
N ALA A 523 -11.30 23.00 5.74
CA ALA A 523 -10.41 24.08 6.14
C ALA A 523 -9.28 24.26 5.12
N PRO A 524 -8.72 25.46 4.94
CA PRO A 524 -7.58 25.65 4.04
C PRO A 524 -6.43 24.72 4.42
N VAL A 525 -5.71 24.24 3.42
CA VAL A 525 -4.63 23.26 3.59
C VAL A 525 -3.28 23.93 3.34
N VAL A 526 -2.31 23.66 4.22
CA VAL A 526 -0.90 23.97 3.99
C VAL A 526 -0.11 22.66 4.00
N LEU A 527 0.42 22.27 2.85
CA LEU A 527 1.32 21.11 2.73
C LEU A 527 2.76 21.61 2.66
N LEU A 528 3.55 21.31 3.69
CA LEU A 528 4.99 21.57 3.75
C LEU A 528 5.78 20.34 3.29
N LEU A 529 6.64 20.51 2.29
CA LEU A 529 7.69 19.56 1.93
C LEU A 529 9.06 20.16 2.21
N ASP A 530 9.68 19.74 3.33
CA ASP A 530 10.99 20.22 3.71
C ASP A 530 12.10 19.57 2.87
N ASP A 531 13.12 20.34 2.54
CA ASP A 531 14.28 19.94 1.76
C ASP A 531 13.95 19.29 0.39
N LEU A 532 12.93 19.80 -0.32
CA LEU A 532 12.43 19.29 -1.61
C LEU A 532 13.52 19.00 -2.67
N HIS A 533 14.65 19.72 -2.65
CA HIS A 533 15.81 19.41 -3.50
C HIS A 533 16.36 17.98 -3.38
N ALA A 534 16.10 17.31 -2.26
CA ALA A 534 16.50 15.95 -1.99
C ALA A 534 15.44 14.90 -2.38
N ALA A 535 14.28 15.33 -2.90
CA ALA A 535 13.17 14.43 -3.22
C ALA A 535 13.47 13.60 -4.47
N ASP A 536 12.86 12.41 -4.53
CA ASP A 536 12.89 11.55 -5.70
C ASP A 536 12.17 12.20 -6.89
N GLU A 537 12.48 11.74 -8.11
CA GLU A 537 11.95 12.34 -9.33
C GLU A 537 10.42 12.25 -9.42
N ALA A 538 9.81 11.17 -8.92
CA ALA A 538 8.37 10.97 -8.92
C ALA A 538 7.67 11.98 -7.99
N SER A 539 8.24 12.24 -6.80
CA SER A 539 7.81 13.32 -5.91
C SER A 539 7.91 14.70 -6.55
N LEU A 540 8.99 14.99 -7.28
CA LEU A 540 9.14 16.27 -7.96
C LEU A 540 8.08 16.47 -9.06
N SER A 541 7.76 15.41 -9.81
CA SER A 541 6.68 15.41 -10.81
C SER A 541 5.30 15.60 -10.17
N LEU A 542 5.02 14.91 -9.06
CA LEU A 542 3.78 15.10 -8.30
C LEU A 542 3.67 16.53 -7.73
N PHE A 543 4.77 17.08 -7.21
CA PHE A 543 4.81 18.47 -6.73
C PHE A 543 4.49 19.46 -7.86
N HIS A 544 5.08 19.28 -9.05
CA HIS A 544 4.76 20.11 -10.21
C HIS A 544 3.30 20.00 -10.61
N TYR A 545 2.75 18.78 -10.65
CA TYR A 545 1.34 18.53 -10.96
C TYR A 545 0.41 19.27 -9.98
N LEU A 546 0.66 19.15 -8.67
CA LEU A 546 -0.13 19.82 -7.65
C LEU A 546 0.01 21.35 -7.73
N ALA A 547 1.22 21.87 -7.96
CA ALA A 547 1.47 23.31 -8.08
C ALA A 547 0.67 23.98 -9.20
N ARG A 548 0.33 23.24 -10.26
CA ARG A 548 -0.53 23.73 -11.35
C ARG A 548 -2.00 23.87 -10.93
N GLN A 549 -2.44 23.16 -9.90
CA GLN A 549 -3.83 23.11 -9.45
C GLN A 549 -4.15 24.04 -8.27
N THR A 550 -3.12 24.57 -7.57
CA THR A 550 -3.33 25.35 -6.33
C THR A 550 -4.00 26.71 -6.54
N ARG A 551 -3.83 27.37 -7.69
CA ARG A 551 -4.24 28.77 -7.91
C ARG A 551 -5.72 29.07 -7.62
N SER A 552 -6.61 28.09 -7.79
CA SER A 552 -8.06 28.23 -7.62
C SER A 552 -8.63 27.39 -6.47
N THR A 553 -7.77 26.94 -5.55
CA THR A 553 -8.15 26.07 -4.42
C THR A 553 -7.62 26.68 -3.13
N PRO A 554 -8.21 26.41 -1.96
CA PRO A 554 -7.71 26.90 -0.68
C PRO A 554 -6.48 26.10 -0.17
N ILE A 555 -5.53 25.81 -1.07
CA ILE A 555 -4.33 24.99 -0.82
C ILE A 555 -3.07 25.85 -0.98
N VAL A 556 -2.17 25.77 -0.01
CA VAL A 556 -0.82 26.31 -0.07
C VAL A 556 0.19 25.17 -0.09
N LEU A 557 0.97 25.09 -1.16
CA LEU A 557 2.16 24.23 -1.21
C LEU A 557 3.36 25.04 -0.74
N LEU A 558 3.99 24.64 0.35
CA LEU A 558 5.20 25.24 0.87
C LEU A 558 6.34 24.23 0.72
N ALA A 559 7.44 24.62 0.11
CA ALA A 559 8.61 23.76 0.02
C ALA A 559 9.88 24.50 0.41
N THR A 560 10.86 23.81 0.99
CA THR A 560 12.17 24.40 1.28
C THR A 560 13.25 23.75 0.42
N TYR A 561 14.29 24.51 0.07
CA TYR A 561 15.43 23.95 -0.65
C TYR A 561 16.73 24.71 -0.42
N ARG A 562 17.85 24.01 -0.65
CA ARG A 562 19.21 24.54 -0.52
C ARG A 562 19.67 25.21 -1.80
N THR A 563 20.17 26.44 -1.72
CA THR A 563 20.71 27.17 -2.88
C THR A 563 22.13 26.76 -3.25
N ASP A 564 22.87 26.16 -2.31
CA ASP A 564 24.27 25.75 -2.47
C ASP A 564 24.45 24.41 -3.21
N LEU A 565 23.36 23.64 -3.37
CA LEU A 565 23.35 22.36 -4.11
C LEU A 565 22.81 22.49 -5.55
N VAL A 566 22.38 23.70 -5.92
CA VAL A 566 21.82 24.05 -7.23
C VAL A 566 23.00 24.34 -8.17
N ALA A 567 23.74 23.29 -8.54
CA ALA A 567 25.01 23.42 -9.28
C ALA A 567 25.00 22.75 -10.67
N SER A 568 24.06 21.83 -10.93
CA SER A 568 23.98 21.12 -12.21
C SER A 568 22.68 21.45 -12.96
N PRO A 569 22.75 22.16 -14.11
CA PRO A 569 21.59 22.50 -14.93
C PRO A 569 20.80 21.29 -15.43
N ALA A 570 21.39 20.09 -15.37
CA ALA A 570 20.76 18.84 -15.78
C ALA A 570 20.02 18.12 -14.65
N SER A 571 20.13 18.58 -13.40
CA SER A 571 19.51 17.90 -12.25
C SER A 571 17.98 17.93 -12.32
N PRO A 572 17.28 16.91 -11.79
CA PRO A 572 15.81 16.85 -11.81
C PRO A 572 15.15 18.03 -11.10
N PHE A 573 15.73 18.45 -9.97
CA PHE A 573 15.25 19.59 -9.20
C PHE A 573 15.37 20.93 -9.96
N GLU A 574 16.45 21.13 -10.72
CA GLU A 574 16.61 22.33 -11.56
C GLU A 574 15.59 22.37 -12.71
N ARG A 575 15.23 21.20 -13.27
CA ARG A 575 14.15 21.10 -14.25
C ARG A 575 12.81 21.51 -13.64
N LEU A 576 12.53 21.08 -12.40
CA LEU A 576 11.36 21.52 -11.65
C LEU A 576 11.36 23.05 -11.46
N LEU A 577 12.43 23.63 -10.92
CA LEU A 577 12.52 25.09 -10.72
C LEU A 577 12.32 25.86 -12.03
N SER A 578 12.92 25.39 -13.12
CA SER A 578 12.75 25.97 -14.46
C SER A 578 11.31 25.87 -14.96
N ALA A 579 10.61 24.76 -14.71
CA ALA A 579 9.21 24.59 -15.06
C ALA A 579 8.31 25.55 -14.25
N LEU A 580 8.48 25.58 -12.93
CA LEU A 580 7.72 26.46 -12.03
C LEU A 580 7.89 27.95 -12.39
N TYR A 581 9.12 28.36 -12.74
CA TYR A 581 9.43 29.72 -13.19
C TYR A 581 8.78 30.06 -14.53
N ARG A 582 8.92 29.19 -15.55
CA ARG A 582 8.34 29.41 -16.89
C ARG A 582 6.82 29.49 -16.86
N GLU A 583 6.17 28.69 -16.03
CA GLU A 583 4.71 28.67 -15.86
C GLU A 583 4.19 29.75 -14.88
N GLN A 584 5.11 30.45 -14.19
CA GLN A 584 4.82 31.47 -13.17
C GLN A 584 3.93 30.96 -12.01
N ILE A 585 4.06 29.69 -11.63
CA ILE A 585 3.18 29.01 -10.66
C ILE A 585 3.74 28.97 -9.23
N SER A 586 4.91 29.57 -8.97
CA SER A 586 5.53 29.64 -7.63
C SER A 586 6.10 31.02 -7.29
N GLU A 587 6.09 31.37 -6.01
CA GLU A 587 6.82 32.53 -5.46
C GLU A 587 8.02 32.04 -4.64
N VAL A 588 9.20 32.65 -4.84
CA VAL A 588 10.45 32.24 -4.17
C VAL A 588 10.86 33.27 -3.12
N PHE A 589 11.16 32.80 -1.92
CA PHE A 589 11.59 33.57 -0.77
C PHE A 589 13.03 33.20 -0.44
N HIS A 590 13.96 34.11 -0.71
CA HIS A 590 15.37 33.90 -0.40
C HIS A 590 15.68 34.32 1.03
N LEU A 591 16.12 33.37 1.86
CA LEU A 591 16.60 33.61 3.21
C LEU A 591 18.09 33.93 3.18
N ASN A 592 18.40 35.19 3.51
CA ASN A 592 19.77 35.66 3.70
C ASN A 592 20.29 35.29 5.09
N ARG A 593 21.60 35.31 5.30
CA ARG A 593 22.23 35.18 6.63
C ARG A 593 21.70 36.26 7.59
N LEU A 594 21.68 35.96 8.89
CA LEU A 594 21.20 36.87 9.92
C LEU A 594 22.12 38.08 10.07
N SER A 595 21.53 39.21 10.47
CA SER A 595 22.31 40.36 10.93
C SER A 595 23.06 40.02 12.23
N GLU A 596 24.14 40.73 12.52
CA GLU A 596 24.87 40.60 13.79
C GLU A 596 23.92 40.77 14.98
N GLN A 597 23.03 41.78 14.91
CA GLN A 597 22.04 42.05 15.95
C GLN A 597 21.09 40.87 16.19
N ASP A 598 20.60 40.21 15.14
CA ASP A 598 19.72 39.05 15.29
C ASP A 598 20.48 37.81 15.76
N GLY A 599 21.73 37.63 15.32
CA GLY A 599 22.61 36.56 15.80
C GLY A 599 22.85 36.64 17.31
N THR A 600 23.03 37.85 17.87
CA THR A 600 23.20 38.01 19.33
C THR A 600 21.99 37.52 20.14
N GLN A 601 20.77 37.59 19.60
CA GLN A 601 19.57 37.11 20.31
C GLN A 601 19.64 35.59 20.52
N ILE A 602 20.18 34.85 19.54
CA ILE A 602 20.38 33.39 19.65
C ILE A 602 21.42 33.09 20.73
N ILE A 603 22.54 33.83 20.73
CA ILE A 603 23.63 33.64 21.69
C ILE A 603 23.11 33.87 23.13
N THR A 604 22.47 35.01 23.38
CA THR A 604 21.93 35.36 24.71
C THR A 604 20.91 34.35 25.20
N TYR A 605 20.05 33.84 24.30
CA TYR A 605 19.08 32.81 24.66
C TYR A 605 19.75 31.50 25.07
N VAL A 606 20.72 31.00 24.27
CA VAL A 606 21.45 29.75 24.56
C VAL A 606 22.22 29.84 25.88
N LEU A 607 22.80 31.01 26.18
CA LEU A 607 23.52 31.25 27.42
C LEU A 607 22.61 31.48 28.63
N GLY A 608 21.31 31.71 28.44
CA GLY A 608 20.36 32.03 29.51
C GLY A 608 20.64 33.36 30.22
N GLY A 609 21.32 34.30 29.55
CA GLY A 609 21.71 35.59 30.12
C GLY A 609 22.60 36.42 29.18
N ASP A 610 22.83 37.68 29.55
CA ASP A 610 23.63 38.62 28.73
C ASP A 610 25.09 38.18 28.59
N ALA A 611 25.69 38.52 27.46
CA ALA A 611 27.09 38.26 27.15
C ALA A 611 27.85 39.56 26.85
N GLU A 612 29.15 39.57 27.12
CA GLU A 612 30.00 40.72 26.77
C GLU A 612 30.05 40.94 25.24
N PRO A 613 30.07 42.20 24.74
CA PRO A 613 30.16 42.50 23.31
C PRO A 613 31.30 41.80 22.57
N THR A 614 32.44 41.55 23.22
CA THR A 614 33.59 40.87 22.62
C THR A 614 33.31 39.39 22.35
N LEU A 615 32.61 38.70 23.26
CA LEU A 615 32.15 37.32 23.08
C LEU A 615 31.08 37.24 21.99
N LEU A 616 30.09 38.14 22.04
CA LEU A 616 29.03 38.22 21.02
C LEU A 616 29.64 38.36 19.63
N LYS A 617 30.52 39.35 19.45
CA LYS A 617 31.19 39.62 18.17
C LYS A 617 32.05 38.45 17.69
N SER A 618 32.78 37.80 18.60
CA SER A 618 33.64 36.67 18.23
C SER A 618 32.82 35.48 17.71
N ILE A 619 31.68 35.19 18.34
CA ILE A 619 30.77 34.12 17.89
C ILE A 619 30.08 34.51 16.57
N THR A 620 29.58 35.75 16.43
CA THR A 620 28.90 36.18 15.20
C THR A 620 29.84 36.25 14.00
N ASP A 621 31.08 36.73 14.20
CA ASP A 621 32.11 36.77 13.16
C ASP A 621 32.45 35.33 12.71
N LEU A 622 32.56 34.40 13.65
CA LEU A 622 32.86 32.98 13.38
C LEU A 622 31.70 32.25 12.71
N ALA A 623 30.47 32.54 13.12
CA ALA A 623 29.26 31.96 12.57
C ALA A 623 28.87 32.58 11.22
N GLU A 624 29.46 33.71 10.85
CA GLU A 624 29.17 34.50 9.66
C GLU A 624 27.67 34.70 9.42
N GLY A 625 26.91 34.95 10.49
CA GLY A 625 25.45 35.16 10.43
C GLY A 625 24.62 33.88 10.16
N ASN A 626 25.21 32.69 10.19
CA ASN A 626 24.45 31.43 10.09
C ASN A 626 23.83 31.08 11.47
N PRO A 627 22.49 31.00 11.61
CA PRO A 627 21.84 30.72 12.88
C PRO A 627 22.25 29.37 13.49
N PHE A 628 22.37 28.34 12.67
CA PHE A 628 22.80 27.02 13.11
C PHE A 628 24.23 27.05 13.67
N CYS A 629 25.17 27.62 12.91
CA CYS A 629 26.55 27.78 13.38
C CYS A 629 26.61 28.60 14.68
N THR A 630 25.80 29.68 14.76
CA THR A 630 25.74 30.56 15.94
C THR A 630 25.33 29.76 17.18
N GLN A 631 24.29 28.93 17.07
CA GLN A 631 23.83 28.07 18.15
C GLN A 631 24.89 27.01 18.53
N GLU A 632 25.44 26.29 17.56
CA GLU A 632 26.40 25.21 17.83
C GLU A 632 27.71 25.73 18.44
N ILE A 633 28.26 26.83 17.92
CA ILE A 633 29.46 27.48 18.47
C ILE A 633 29.19 27.91 19.93
N THR A 634 28.05 28.55 20.19
CA THR A 634 27.69 29.00 21.55
C THR A 634 27.56 27.83 22.51
N GLN A 635 26.83 26.78 22.12
CA GLN A 635 26.66 25.57 22.94
C GLN A 635 27.99 24.86 23.20
N ALA A 636 28.86 24.80 22.19
CA ALA A 636 30.17 24.19 22.31
C ALA A 636 31.06 24.93 23.32
N MET A 637 31.07 26.26 23.28
CA MET A 637 31.83 27.07 24.24
C MET A 637 31.31 26.89 25.68
N LEU A 638 29.98 26.80 25.86
CA LEU A 638 29.37 26.55 27.16
C LEU A 638 29.76 25.16 27.70
N LYS A 639 29.68 24.12 26.87
CA LYS A 639 30.00 22.73 27.26
C LYS A 639 31.50 22.49 27.48
N ALA A 640 32.37 23.21 26.78
CA ALA A 640 33.82 23.11 26.93
C ALA A 640 34.35 23.86 28.17
N ASP A 641 33.46 24.46 28.97
CA ASP A 641 33.82 25.30 30.12
C ASP A 641 34.79 26.43 29.68
N HIS A 642 34.58 26.99 28.49
CA HIS A 642 35.34 28.11 27.94
C HIS A 642 34.77 29.47 28.35
N LEU A 643 33.59 29.47 28.95
CA LEU A 643 32.85 30.65 29.37
C LEU A 643 32.81 30.74 30.90
N ILE A 644 32.85 31.96 31.43
CA ILE A 644 32.61 32.26 32.84
C ILE A 644 31.52 33.32 32.96
N GLN A 645 30.72 33.21 34.01
CA GLN A 645 29.74 34.23 34.36
C GLN A 645 30.34 35.15 35.41
N GLU A 646 30.61 36.41 35.02
CA GLU A 646 31.14 37.45 35.91
C GLU A 646 30.20 38.65 35.91
N ALA A 647 29.83 39.14 37.10
CA ALA A 647 28.91 40.27 37.27
C ALA A 647 27.57 40.14 36.50
N GLY A 648 27.09 38.91 36.31
CA GLY A 648 25.84 38.63 35.58
C GLY A 648 25.98 38.59 34.06
N GLN A 649 27.19 38.74 33.50
CA GLN A 649 27.46 38.62 32.07
C GLN A 649 28.39 37.45 31.77
N TRP A 650 28.13 36.75 30.67
CA TRP A 650 28.99 35.71 30.14
C TRP A 650 30.21 36.30 29.42
N ARG A 651 31.39 35.73 29.70
CA ARG A 651 32.69 36.14 29.14
C ARG A 651 33.53 34.93 28.75
N MET A 652 34.43 35.10 27.78
CA MET A 652 35.44 34.09 27.45
C MET A 652 36.52 34.03 28.54
N LYS A 653 36.93 32.82 28.93
CA LYS A 653 38.13 32.62 29.76
C LYS A 653 39.38 33.10 29.00
N SER A 654 40.33 33.65 29.73
CA SER A 654 41.57 34.20 29.15
C SER A 654 42.40 33.11 28.45
N GLY A 655 42.93 33.41 27.25
CA GLY A 655 43.81 32.51 26.50
C GLY A 655 43.12 31.61 25.46
N ILE A 656 41.82 31.76 25.26
CA ILE A 656 41.03 31.03 24.26
C ILE A 656 40.95 31.85 22.96
N THR A 657 41.28 31.22 21.83
CA THR A 657 41.10 31.78 20.48
C THR A 657 40.16 30.89 19.68
N LEU A 658 39.21 31.49 18.96
CA LEU A 658 38.19 30.80 18.16
C LEU A 658 38.63 30.65 16.69
N SER A 659 38.57 29.43 16.13
CA SER A 659 38.73 29.17 14.68
C SER A 659 37.59 28.27 14.13
N VAL A 660 37.27 28.37 12.82
CA VAL A 660 36.03 27.83 12.22
C VAL A 660 36.14 26.35 11.83
N SER A 661 37.30 25.90 11.36
CA SER A 661 37.42 24.64 10.60
C SER A 661 37.96 23.45 11.39
N ALA A 662 38.77 23.69 12.43
CA ALA A 662 39.27 22.63 13.29
C ALA A 662 38.28 22.32 14.42
N GLU A 663 37.64 23.33 15.02
CA GLU A 663 36.85 23.16 16.23
C GLU A 663 35.51 22.44 16.01
N LEU A 664 34.76 22.67 14.92
CA LEU A 664 33.49 21.96 14.68
C LEU A 664 33.71 20.45 14.39
N GLN A 665 34.79 20.12 13.66
CA GLN A 665 35.19 18.74 13.38
C GLN A 665 35.83 18.06 14.61
N GLU A 666 36.66 18.78 15.37
CA GLU A 666 37.27 18.31 16.62
C GLU A 666 36.28 18.30 17.79
N LEU A 667 35.18 19.08 17.72
CA LEU A 667 34.07 19.05 18.69
C LEU A 667 33.22 17.82 18.51
N LEU A 668 32.84 17.47 17.27
CA LEU A 668 32.08 16.24 17.01
C LEU A 668 32.95 15.01 17.30
N ARG A 669 34.20 14.99 16.79
CA ARG A 669 35.15 13.88 17.05
C ARG A 669 35.57 13.80 18.52
N GLY A 670 35.85 14.94 19.17
CA GLY A 670 36.22 15.02 20.58
C GLY A 670 35.07 14.72 21.53
N ARG A 671 33.82 15.04 21.17
CA ARG A 671 32.61 14.61 21.88
C ARG A 671 32.42 13.09 21.76
N MET A 672 32.55 12.53 20.56
CA MET A 672 32.46 11.08 20.34
C MET A 672 33.56 10.30 21.08
N HIS A 673 34.81 10.79 21.06
CA HIS A 673 35.93 10.12 21.72
C HIS A 673 35.83 10.17 23.26
N ARG A 674 35.23 11.22 23.83
CA ARG A 674 34.96 11.34 25.28
C ARG A 674 33.78 10.50 25.75
N LEU A 675 32.83 10.19 24.87
CA LEU A 675 31.63 9.42 25.22
C LEU A 675 31.90 7.90 25.26
N GLY A 676 32.98 7.41 24.62
CA GLY A 676 33.40 6.02 24.70
C GLY A 676 34.14 5.54 23.44
N ARG A 677 35.01 4.53 23.57
CA ARG A 677 35.80 3.99 22.45
C ARG A 677 34.95 3.27 21.38
N THR A 678 33.74 2.84 21.74
CA THR A 678 32.84 2.04 20.89
C THR A 678 31.79 2.89 20.15
N ILE A 679 31.61 4.16 20.53
CA ILE A 679 30.58 5.05 19.96
C ILE A 679 30.89 5.47 18.54
N GLU A 680 32.12 5.89 18.25
CA GLU A 680 32.48 6.33 16.91
C GLU A 680 32.36 5.20 15.87
N PRO A 681 32.84 3.98 16.11
CA PRO A 681 32.58 2.84 15.22
C PRO A 681 31.08 2.55 15.04
N THR A 682 30.30 2.60 16.13
CA THR A 682 28.85 2.35 16.10
C THR A 682 28.10 3.38 15.25
N LEU A 683 28.34 4.67 15.50
CA LEU A 683 27.69 5.76 14.76
C LEU A 683 28.18 5.83 13.31
N THR A 684 29.41 5.41 13.03
CA THR A 684 29.96 5.31 11.67
C THR A 684 29.27 4.18 10.89
N ALA A 685 29.05 3.02 11.52
CA ALA A 685 28.27 1.93 10.92
C ALA A 685 26.83 2.37 10.66
N ALA A 686 26.18 2.98 11.65
CA ALA A 686 24.85 3.58 11.52
C ALA A 686 24.78 4.61 10.38
N ALA A 687 25.78 5.48 10.26
CA ALA A 687 25.83 6.52 9.23
C ALA A 687 25.87 5.95 7.80
N ILE A 688 26.47 4.78 7.59
CA ILE A 688 26.43 4.11 6.29
C ILE A 688 25.07 3.43 6.06
N ILE A 689 24.46 2.84 7.08
CA ILE A 689 23.18 2.12 6.95
C ILE A 689 22.08 3.08 6.48
N GLY A 690 21.91 4.23 7.14
CA GLY A 690 20.82 5.15 6.84
C GLY A 690 20.62 6.21 7.91
N ARG A 691 19.68 7.13 7.70
CA ARG A 691 19.24 8.04 8.75
C ARG A 691 18.45 7.27 9.80
N GLU A 692 17.62 6.34 9.34
CA GLU A 692 16.91 5.36 10.16
C GLU A 692 17.49 3.97 9.97
N PHE A 693 17.62 3.22 11.05
CA PHE A 693 18.18 1.87 10.99
C PHE A 693 17.68 0.98 12.12
N GLN A 694 17.62 -0.32 11.82
CA GLN A 694 17.21 -1.33 12.79
C GLN A 694 18.42 -1.95 13.48
N PHE A 695 18.24 -2.34 14.73
CA PHE A 695 19.28 -3.00 15.53
C PHE A 695 19.91 -4.24 14.85
N PRO A 696 19.15 -5.14 14.19
CA PRO A 696 19.73 -6.34 13.58
C PRO A 696 20.75 -6.04 12.48
N VAL A 697 20.50 -5.03 11.66
CA VAL A 697 21.40 -4.59 10.59
C VAL A 697 22.63 -3.92 11.18
N LEU A 698 22.45 -3.01 12.16
CA LEU A 698 23.57 -2.37 12.86
C LEU A 698 24.48 -3.39 13.53
N ARG A 699 23.91 -4.39 14.22
CA ARG A 699 24.65 -5.47 14.88
C ARG A 699 25.55 -6.23 13.90
N ALA A 700 25.05 -6.54 12.71
CA ALA A 700 25.81 -7.25 11.70
C ALA A 700 26.95 -6.42 11.08
N VAL A 701 26.81 -5.09 11.06
CA VAL A 701 27.76 -4.16 10.41
C VAL A 701 28.82 -3.62 11.38
N ALA A 702 28.43 -3.29 12.61
CA ALA A 702 29.27 -2.61 13.60
C ALA A 702 30.45 -3.46 14.10
N ASP A 703 30.36 -4.79 13.97
CA ASP A 703 31.44 -5.73 14.32
C ASP A 703 31.90 -5.62 15.79
N LEU A 704 30.96 -5.32 16.68
CA LEU A 704 31.14 -5.20 18.13
C LEU A 704 30.33 -6.29 18.86
N PRO A 705 30.76 -6.73 20.06
CA PRO A 705 29.94 -7.56 20.93
C PRO A 705 28.61 -6.87 21.28
N ASP A 706 27.50 -7.62 21.34
CA ASP A 706 26.16 -7.07 21.59
C ASP A 706 26.11 -6.17 22.84
N SER A 707 26.84 -6.51 23.92
CA SER A 707 26.90 -5.69 25.13
C SER A 707 27.55 -4.33 24.89
N GLU A 708 28.67 -4.29 24.16
CA GLU A 708 29.39 -3.04 23.86
C GLU A 708 28.62 -2.15 22.87
N LEU A 709 27.89 -2.77 21.95
CA LEU A 709 27.02 -2.08 21.00
C LEU A 709 25.81 -1.44 21.70
N LEU A 710 25.15 -2.19 22.59
CA LEU A 710 24.04 -1.67 23.40
C LEU A 710 24.49 -0.54 24.32
N ASP A 711 25.64 -0.69 24.99
CA ASP A 711 26.23 0.38 25.81
C ASP A 711 26.50 1.64 24.97
N ALA A 712 26.98 1.49 23.73
CA ALA A 712 27.22 2.62 22.83
C ALA A 712 25.92 3.31 22.38
N LEU A 713 24.87 2.55 22.10
CA LEU A 713 23.54 3.09 21.75
C LEU A 713 22.93 3.87 22.91
N ASP A 714 23.00 3.32 24.12
CA ASP A 714 22.55 3.96 25.37
C ASP A 714 23.19 5.34 25.58
N VAL A 715 24.50 5.43 25.32
CA VAL A 715 25.23 6.70 25.42
C VAL A 715 24.87 7.65 24.27
N ALA A 716 24.65 7.13 23.05
CA ALA A 716 24.24 7.95 21.90
C ALA A 716 22.83 8.56 22.10
N LEU A 717 21.89 7.80 22.64
CA LEU A 717 20.53 8.25 22.99
C LEU A 717 20.58 9.32 24.08
N ARG A 718 21.26 9.04 25.21
CA ARG A 718 21.44 10.03 26.29
C ARG A 718 22.13 11.31 25.77
N GLY A 719 23.07 11.16 24.84
CA GLY A 719 23.80 12.24 24.21
C GLY A 719 23.03 13.03 23.14
N HIS A 720 21.78 12.63 22.82
CA HIS A 720 20.95 13.18 21.74
C HIS A 720 21.67 13.16 20.38
N LEU A 721 22.44 12.08 20.14
CA LEU A 721 23.04 11.80 18.83
C LEU A 721 22.10 10.94 17.99
N LEU A 722 21.34 10.07 18.66
CA LEU A 722 20.28 9.25 18.10
C LEU A 722 18.99 9.44 18.92
N ASP A 723 17.86 9.20 18.28
CA ASP A 723 16.55 9.03 18.89
C ASP A 723 16.06 7.60 18.68
N GLU A 724 15.25 7.09 19.61
CA GLU A 724 14.60 5.78 19.48
C GLU A 724 13.28 5.93 18.70
N THR A 725 13.02 5.02 17.77
CA THR A 725 11.78 4.97 16.98
C THR A 725 11.03 3.68 17.28
N GLU A 726 9.79 3.53 16.81
CA GLU A 726 9.01 2.31 17.04
C GLU A 726 9.68 1.03 16.51
N THR A 727 10.53 1.17 15.48
CA THR A 727 11.13 0.04 14.76
C THR A 727 12.66 -0.01 14.84
N GLY A 728 13.30 0.97 15.51
CA GLY A 728 14.75 1.05 15.59
C GLY A 728 15.26 2.39 16.13
N TYR A 729 16.17 3.00 15.39
CA TYR A 729 16.85 4.24 15.79
C TYR A 729 16.95 5.20 14.62
N ARG A 730 17.08 6.50 14.92
CA ARG A 730 17.23 7.58 13.96
C ARG A 730 18.32 8.56 14.39
N PHE A 731 19.06 9.16 13.46
CA PHE A 731 19.91 10.31 13.79
C PHE A 731 19.07 11.53 14.19
N HIS A 732 19.34 12.08 15.38
CA HIS A 732 18.69 13.29 15.88
C HIS A 732 18.91 14.50 14.95
N HIS A 733 20.11 14.59 14.36
CA HIS A 733 20.45 15.60 13.36
C HIS A 733 21.15 14.98 12.15
N SER A 734 20.68 15.30 10.94
CA SER A 734 21.23 14.83 9.67
C SER A 734 22.70 15.23 9.47
N LEU A 735 23.13 16.37 10.03
CA LEU A 735 24.53 16.79 9.96
C LEU A 735 25.49 15.81 10.65
N ILE A 736 25.09 15.16 11.74
CA ILE A 736 25.96 14.22 12.46
C ILE A 736 26.31 13.06 11.53
N ARG A 737 25.29 12.46 10.90
CA ARG A 737 25.47 11.42 9.89
C ARG A 737 26.30 11.92 8.71
N HIS A 738 25.97 13.08 8.15
CA HIS A 738 26.69 13.64 7.00
C HIS A 738 28.17 13.85 7.31
N THR A 739 28.52 14.36 8.49
CA THR A 739 29.91 14.52 8.93
C THR A 739 30.62 13.17 9.09
N LEU A 740 29.96 12.17 9.70
CA LEU A 740 30.51 10.83 9.87
C LEU A 740 30.75 10.15 8.52
N TYR A 741 29.74 10.13 7.66
CA TYR A 741 29.80 9.58 6.31
C TYR A 741 30.92 10.24 5.50
N ASN A 742 30.97 11.58 5.51
CA ASN A 742 31.96 12.30 4.72
C ASN A 742 33.39 12.26 5.27
N SER A 743 33.57 11.92 6.54
CA SER A 743 34.89 11.69 7.13
C SER A 743 35.57 10.41 6.64
N LEU A 744 34.80 9.48 6.05
CA LEU A 744 35.32 8.20 5.57
C LEU A 744 35.97 8.32 4.20
N SER A 745 37.08 7.60 3.99
CA SER A 745 37.67 7.42 2.67
C SER A 745 36.74 6.62 1.76
N GLN A 746 36.86 6.83 0.45
CA GLN A 746 36.04 6.12 -0.56
C GLN A 746 36.13 4.59 -0.41
N ALA A 747 37.34 4.05 -0.18
CA ALA A 747 37.55 2.62 0.04
C ALA A 747 36.84 2.10 1.30
N ARG A 748 36.82 2.89 2.38
CA ARG A 748 36.13 2.51 3.62
C ARG A 748 34.62 2.54 3.44
N ARG A 749 34.08 3.52 2.71
CA ARG A 749 32.65 3.57 2.34
C ARG A 749 32.27 2.34 1.53
N ALA A 750 32.97 2.04 0.44
CA ALA A 750 32.65 0.90 -0.42
C ALA A 750 32.68 -0.45 0.34
N TRP A 751 33.65 -0.63 1.24
CA TRP A 751 33.70 -1.79 2.12
C TRP A 751 32.51 -1.87 3.08
N LEU A 752 32.13 -0.74 3.73
CA LEU A 752 30.97 -0.70 4.62
C LEU A 752 29.65 -0.91 3.86
N HIS A 753 29.47 -0.31 2.68
CA HIS A 753 28.31 -0.55 1.82
C HIS A 753 28.17 -2.03 1.45
N THR A 754 29.28 -2.72 1.17
CA THR A 754 29.28 -4.19 0.96
C THR A 754 28.73 -4.93 2.17
N ARG A 755 29.19 -4.58 3.39
CA ARG A 755 28.73 -5.21 4.63
C ARG A 755 27.27 -4.89 4.95
N VAL A 756 26.81 -3.66 4.69
CA VAL A 756 25.41 -3.29 4.91
C VAL A 756 24.49 -4.10 4.01
N ALA A 757 24.80 -4.21 2.72
CA ALA A 757 23.99 -5.00 1.79
C ALA A 757 23.88 -6.47 2.23
N GLN A 758 25.02 -7.09 2.57
CA GLN A 758 25.06 -8.47 3.08
C GLN A 758 24.32 -8.63 4.41
N ALA A 759 24.38 -7.63 5.29
CA ALA A 759 23.65 -7.62 6.55
C ALA A 759 22.14 -7.63 6.29
N ILE A 760 21.65 -6.77 5.40
CA ILE A 760 20.23 -6.70 5.00
C ILE A 760 19.77 -8.05 4.44
N GLU A 761 20.55 -8.67 3.54
CA GLU A 761 20.22 -10.01 3.00
C GLU A 761 20.14 -11.06 4.11
N THR A 762 21.11 -11.05 5.02
CA THR A 762 21.20 -12.04 6.11
C THR A 762 20.07 -11.89 7.12
N THR A 763 19.72 -10.65 7.50
CA THR A 763 18.67 -10.39 8.49
C THR A 763 17.27 -10.64 7.94
N SER A 764 17.05 -10.37 6.65
CA SER A 764 15.76 -10.59 5.99
C SER A 764 15.57 -12.06 5.59
N GLY A 765 16.67 -12.79 5.37
CA GLY A 765 16.70 -14.17 4.89
C GLY A 765 16.66 -14.25 3.36
N ALA A 766 17.31 -15.27 2.80
CA ALA A 766 17.53 -15.41 1.35
C ALA A 766 16.28 -15.74 0.50
N GLN A 767 15.07 -15.63 1.06
CA GLN A 767 13.83 -15.86 0.31
C GLN A 767 13.43 -14.58 -0.44
N PRO A 768 13.12 -14.64 -1.75
CA PRO A 768 12.81 -13.45 -2.55
C PRO A 768 11.74 -12.52 -1.94
N ASN A 769 10.65 -13.08 -1.40
CA ASN A 769 9.55 -12.30 -0.80
C ASN A 769 9.97 -11.51 0.44
N ARG A 770 11.02 -11.92 1.15
CA ARG A 770 11.51 -11.21 2.34
C ARG A 770 12.50 -10.10 1.99
N LEU A 771 13.12 -10.17 0.81
CA LEU A 771 14.03 -9.15 0.29
C LEU A 771 13.28 -8.04 -0.45
N GLN A 772 12.06 -8.30 -0.93
CA GLN A 772 11.23 -7.35 -1.67
C GLN A 772 11.09 -5.95 -1.00
N PRO A 773 10.95 -5.82 0.34
CA PRO A 773 10.93 -4.52 1.00
C PRO A 773 12.27 -3.77 0.99
N HIS A 774 13.38 -4.45 0.70
CA HIS A 774 14.74 -3.93 0.80
C HIS A 774 15.45 -3.78 -0.55
N VAL A 775 14.77 -4.05 -1.67
CA VAL A 775 15.36 -4.08 -3.02
C VAL A 775 16.06 -2.77 -3.38
N GLU A 776 15.44 -1.62 -3.10
CA GLU A 776 15.99 -0.29 -3.39
C GLU A 776 17.26 -0.01 -2.56
N SER A 777 17.22 -0.39 -1.28
CA SER A 777 18.36 -0.27 -0.36
C SER A 777 19.51 -1.19 -0.80
N LEU A 778 19.21 -2.43 -1.19
CA LEU A 778 20.20 -3.37 -1.72
C LEU A 778 20.82 -2.88 -3.02
N ALA A 779 20.02 -2.37 -3.96
CA ALA A 779 20.50 -1.75 -5.19
C ALA A 779 21.44 -0.59 -4.90
N PHE A 780 21.06 0.31 -3.98
CA PHE A 780 21.86 1.44 -3.55
C PHE A 780 23.19 1.02 -2.92
N HIS A 781 23.15 0.15 -1.90
CA HIS A 781 24.36 -0.27 -1.20
C HIS A 781 25.29 -1.07 -2.11
N TYR A 782 24.80 -2.03 -2.90
CA TYR A 782 25.66 -2.77 -3.82
C TYR A 782 26.27 -1.88 -4.90
N ASN A 783 25.54 -0.89 -5.44
CA ASN A 783 26.09 0.00 -6.47
C ASN A 783 27.25 0.87 -5.94
N LEU A 784 27.21 1.25 -4.66
CA LEU A 784 28.28 1.98 -3.97
C LEU A 784 29.37 1.07 -3.36
N SER A 785 29.25 -0.24 -3.51
CA SER A 785 30.11 -1.23 -2.86
C SER A 785 31.31 -1.65 -3.73
N ASN A 786 32.12 -2.59 -3.21
CA ASN A 786 33.15 -3.28 -4.00
C ASN A 786 32.59 -4.44 -4.85
N GLN A 787 31.33 -4.83 -4.64
CA GLN A 787 30.62 -5.92 -5.35
C GLN A 787 29.50 -5.32 -6.21
N ARG A 788 29.86 -4.39 -7.09
CA ARG A 788 28.89 -3.63 -7.90
C ARG A 788 28.09 -4.52 -8.86
N ASP A 789 28.66 -5.64 -9.28
CA ASP A 789 27.99 -6.65 -10.10
C ASP A 789 26.70 -7.19 -9.45
N GLN A 790 26.68 -7.31 -8.12
CA GLN A 790 25.52 -7.75 -7.35
C GLN A 790 24.38 -6.71 -7.36
N ALA A 791 24.65 -5.45 -7.73
CA ALA A 791 23.63 -4.42 -7.80
C ALA A 791 22.67 -4.62 -8.98
N LEU A 792 23.13 -5.22 -10.08
CA LEU A 792 22.35 -5.35 -11.32
C LEU A 792 20.96 -5.99 -11.12
N PRO A 793 20.83 -7.18 -10.50
CA PRO A 793 19.51 -7.78 -10.28
C PRO A 793 18.61 -6.91 -9.39
N TYR A 794 19.17 -6.23 -8.38
CA TYR A 794 18.40 -5.36 -7.49
C TYR A 794 17.99 -4.06 -8.18
N LEU A 795 18.81 -3.49 -9.06
CA LEU A 795 18.44 -2.32 -9.88
C LEU A 795 17.26 -2.65 -10.81
N ILE A 796 17.28 -3.81 -11.47
CA ILE A 796 16.18 -4.24 -12.34
C ILE A 796 14.90 -4.47 -11.52
N GLN A 797 15.01 -5.14 -10.37
CA GLN A 797 13.86 -5.36 -9.47
C GLN A 797 13.32 -4.03 -8.91
N ALA A 798 14.19 -3.07 -8.56
CA ALA A 798 13.79 -1.73 -8.12
C ALA A 798 13.07 -0.98 -9.24
N GLY A 799 13.54 -1.10 -10.48
CA GLY A 799 12.88 -0.55 -11.66
C GLY A 799 11.47 -1.11 -11.86
N HIS A 800 11.29 -2.43 -11.81
CA HIS A 800 9.96 -3.04 -11.91
C HIS A 800 9.06 -2.67 -10.73
N LYS A 801 9.59 -2.67 -9.49
CA LYS A 801 8.82 -2.26 -8.31
C LYS A 801 8.37 -0.80 -8.41
N ALA A 802 9.19 0.08 -8.99
CA ALA A 802 8.82 1.46 -9.26
C ALA A 802 7.70 1.56 -10.32
N LEU A 803 7.72 0.72 -11.36
CA LEU A 803 6.63 0.61 -12.34
C LEU A 803 5.31 0.17 -11.69
N ASP A 804 5.35 -0.81 -10.79
CA ASP A 804 4.18 -1.35 -10.10
C ASP A 804 3.43 -0.29 -9.27
N ILE A 805 4.14 0.76 -8.83
CA ILE A 805 3.58 1.91 -8.10
C ILE A 805 3.55 3.20 -8.93
N TYR A 806 3.70 3.09 -10.25
CA TYR A 806 3.63 4.17 -11.22
C TYR A 806 4.69 5.28 -11.03
N ALA A 807 5.80 4.99 -10.35
CA ALA A 807 6.93 5.89 -10.18
C ALA A 807 7.88 5.84 -11.40
N LEU A 808 7.38 6.32 -12.55
CA LEU A 808 7.99 6.12 -13.87
C LEU A 808 9.39 6.73 -13.98
N GLU A 809 9.63 7.93 -13.46
CA GLU A 809 10.95 8.57 -13.48
C GLU A 809 11.97 7.76 -12.67
N MET A 810 11.56 7.27 -11.50
CA MET A 810 12.40 6.40 -10.68
C MET A 810 12.72 5.07 -11.37
N ALA A 811 11.73 4.48 -12.07
CA ALA A 811 11.95 3.29 -12.88
C ALA A 811 13.01 3.55 -13.97
N VAL A 812 12.90 4.68 -14.70
CA VAL A 812 13.91 5.11 -15.68
C VAL A 812 15.29 5.23 -15.03
N GLY A 813 15.39 5.90 -13.87
CA GLY A 813 16.64 6.06 -13.14
C GLY A 813 17.30 4.73 -12.76
N TYR A 814 16.53 3.73 -12.31
CA TYR A 814 17.06 2.40 -11.99
C TYR A 814 17.49 1.62 -13.23
N PHE A 815 16.71 1.66 -14.31
CA PHE A 815 17.05 1.00 -15.57
C PHE A 815 18.26 1.64 -16.27
N GLU A 816 18.39 2.97 -16.26
CA GLU A 816 19.59 3.66 -16.76
C GLU A 816 20.83 3.29 -15.93
N GLN A 817 20.71 3.21 -14.60
CA GLN A 817 21.80 2.72 -13.74
C GLN A 817 22.18 1.28 -14.06
N ALA A 818 21.21 0.40 -14.31
CA ALA A 818 21.45 -0.98 -14.72
C ALA A 818 22.22 -1.06 -16.06
N LEU A 819 21.81 -0.28 -17.07
CA LEU A 819 22.53 -0.22 -18.36
C LEU A 819 23.95 0.31 -18.20
N ASN A 820 24.14 1.41 -17.48
CA ASN A 820 25.46 1.98 -17.22
C ASN A 820 26.36 0.98 -16.50
N LEU A 821 25.81 0.23 -15.53
CA LEU A 821 26.55 -0.81 -14.83
C LEU A 821 26.94 -1.98 -15.73
N MET A 822 26.03 -2.41 -16.63
CA MET A 822 26.34 -3.42 -17.64
C MET A 822 27.47 -2.96 -18.58
N ASP A 823 27.46 -1.69 -18.98
CA ASP A 823 28.50 -1.10 -19.84
C ASP A 823 29.84 -0.97 -19.10
N GLU A 824 29.85 -0.47 -17.86
CA GLU A 824 31.04 -0.32 -17.02
C GLU A 824 31.72 -1.65 -16.71
N LEU A 825 30.93 -2.70 -16.47
CA LEU A 825 31.42 -4.05 -16.17
C LEU A 825 31.57 -4.94 -17.41
N ALA A 826 31.26 -4.42 -18.60
CA ALA A 826 31.27 -5.15 -19.87
C ALA A 826 30.48 -6.49 -19.81
N LEU A 827 29.31 -6.46 -19.17
CA LEU A 827 28.43 -7.63 -19.03
C LEU A 827 27.69 -7.90 -20.35
N ALA A 828 28.03 -9.02 -21.00
CA ALA A 828 27.41 -9.44 -22.25
C ALA A 828 26.15 -10.28 -22.00
N ASP A 829 25.00 -9.61 -21.86
CA ASP A 829 23.68 -10.24 -21.80
C ASP A 829 22.69 -9.45 -22.68
N PRO A 830 22.58 -9.79 -23.99
CA PRO A 830 21.74 -9.05 -24.91
C PRO A 830 20.25 -9.18 -24.58
N GLY A 831 19.82 -10.28 -23.96
CA GLY A 831 18.42 -10.47 -23.57
C GLY A 831 18.03 -9.58 -22.40
N GLN A 832 18.86 -9.52 -21.37
CA GLN A 832 18.63 -8.60 -20.26
C GLN A 832 18.70 -7.14 -20.71
N ARG A 833 19.64 -6.80 -21.60
CA ARG A 833 19.78 -5.45 -22.15
C ARG A 833 18.56 -5.03 -22.97
N TRP A 834 18.04 -5.94 -23.80
CA TRP A 834 16.80 -5.73 -24.55
C TRP A 834 15.63 -5.43 -23.63
N HIS A 835 15.41 -6.26 -22.60
CA HIS A 835 14.32 -6.07 -21.65
C HIS A 835 14.40 -4.71 -20.94
N ILE A 836 15.60 -4.30 -20.51
CA ILE A 836 15.79 -3.00 -19.86
C ILE A 836 15.49 -1.83 -20.83
N LEU A 837 15.99 -1.91 -22.07
CA LEU A 837 15.73 -0.86 -23.08
C LEU A 837 14.26 -0.79 -23.48
N LEU A 838 13.56 -1.94 -23.53
CA LEU A 838 12.12 -2.02 -23.75
C LEU A 838 11.34 -1.26 -22.67
N GLN A 839 11.66 -1.51 -21.38
CA GLN A 839 11.04 -0.79 -20.27
C GLN A 839 11.36 0.72 -20.31
N LEU A 840 12.59 1.10 -20.64
CA LEU A 840 12.99 2.51 -20.77
C LEU A 840 12.26 3.23 -21.91
N ALA A 841 12.07 2.57 -23.05
CA ALA A 841 11.30 3.11 -24.17
C ALA A 841 9.83 3.34 -23.77
N SER A 842 9.21 2.34 -23.13
CA SER A 842 7.84 2.43 -22.61
C SER A 842 7.66 3.56 -21.58
N CYS A 843 8.56 3.66 -20.59
CA CYS A 843 8.52 4.78 -19.63
C CYS A 843 8.68 6.14 -20.33
N SER A 844 9.59 6.23 -21.30
CA SER A 844 9.85 7.48 -22.02
C SER A 844 8.68 7.92 -22.87
N HIS A 845 7.90 6.98 -23.43
CA HIS A 845 6.63 7.27 -24.09
C HIS A 845 5.66 7.97 -23.14
N ILE A 846 5.43 7.37 -21.98
CA ILE A 846 4.46 7.86 -20.98
C ILE A 846 4.87 9.24 -20.44
N LEU A 847 6.17 9.43 -20.23
CA LEU A 847 6.77 10.70 -19.80
C LEU A 847 6.89 11.73 -20.94
N ALA A 848 6.43 11.41 -22.15
CA ALA A 848 6.52 12.23 -23.35
C ALA A 848 7.95 12.71 -23.67
N ASN A 849 8.96 11.90 -23.37
CA ASN A 849 10.36 12.19 -23.64
C ASN A 849 10.82 11.58 -24.96
N ALA A 850 10.37 12.17 -26.07
CA ALA A 850 10.60 11.64 -27.42
C ALA A 850 12.08 11.36 -27.72
N ARG A 851 12.98 12.28 -27.33
CA ARG A 851 14.42 12.15 -27.60
C ARG A 851 15.04 10.92 -26.94
N LYS A 852 14.75 10.69 -25.65
CA LYS A 852 15.28 9.53 -24.93
C LYS A 852 14.59 8.23 -25.39
N GLY A 853 13.27 8.24 -25.53
CA GLY A 853 12.50 7.06 -25.93
C GLY A 853 12.93 6.49 -27.28
N VAL A 854 13.07 7.34 -28.30
CA VAL A 854 13.58 6.92 -29.63
C VAL A 854 15.00 6.37 -29.52
N ALA A 855 15.88 7.03 -28.75
CA ALA A 855 17.26 6.57 -28.58
C ALA A 855 17.37 5.21 -27.88
N TYR A 856 16.47 4.88 -26.94
CA TYR A 856 16.42 3.55 -26.33
C TYR A 856 15.88 2.50 -27.29
N ALA A 857 14.83 2.82 -28.06
CA ALA A 857 14.30 1.93 -29.07
C ALA A 857 15.37 1.60 -30.13
N GLU A 858 16.09 2.60 -30.64
CA GLU A 858 17.20 2.39 -31.58
C GLU A 858 18.31 1.52 -31.00
N GLN A 859 18.68 1.76 -29.73
CA GLN A 859 19.69 0.93 -29.05
C GLN A 859 19.25 -0.52 -28.89
N ALA A 860 17.97 -0.77 -28.58
CA ALA A 860 17.43 -2.12 -28.45
C ALA A 860 17.45 -2.83 -29.80
N LEU A 861 16.96 -2.16 -30.84
CA LEU A 861 16.87 -2.67 -32.20
C LEU A 861 18.24 -2.88 -32.87
N ALA A 862 19.29 -2.25 -32.36
CA ALA A 862 20.67 -2.46 -32.78
C ALA A 862 21.33 -3.70 -32.17
N LEU A 863 20.70 -4.39 -31.21
CA LEU A 863 21.25 -5.60 -30.60
C LEU A 863 21.23 -6.78 -31.58
N GLU A 864 22.38 -7.42 -31.76
CA GLU A 864 22.50 -8.59 -32.61
C GLU A 864 21.99 -9.85 -31.87
N PRO A 865 21.14 -10.69 -32.52
CA PRO A 865 20.74 -11.97 -31.96
C PRO A 865 21.94 -12.88 -31.71
N THR A 866 21.85 -13.70 -30.66
CA THR A 866 22.88 -14.69 -30.30
C THR A 866 22.31 -16.11 -30.40
N GLU A 867 23.16 -17.13 -30.26
CA GLU A 867 22.69 -18.54 -30.24
C GLU A 867 21.64 -18.81 -29.15
N ASN A 868 21.69 -18.06 -28.04
CA ASN A 868 20.85 -18.30 -26.86
C ASN A 868 19.71 -17.29 -26.69
N TRP A 869 19.62 -16.25 -27.53
CA TRP A 869 18.60 -15.21 -27.41
C TRP A 869 18.34 -14.50 -28.74
N GLN A 870 17.06 -14.27 -29.03
CA GLN A 870 16.58 -13.42 -30.11
C GLN A 870 15.34 -12.63 -29.64
N PRO A 871 15.17 -11.36 -30.04
CA PRO A 871 14.01 -10.56 -29.67
C PRO A 871 12.74 -11.10 -30.32
N ALA A 872 11.64 -11.11 -29.59
CA ALA A 872 10.36 -11.58 -30.12
C ALA A 872 9.78 -10.57 -31.12
N SER A 873 9.12 -11.04 -32.18
CA SER A 873 8.58 -10.15 -33.22
C SER A 873 7.57 -9.13 -32.68
N HIS A 874 6.73 -9.50 -31.71
CA HIS A 874 5.77 -8.57 -31.11
C HIS A 874 6.47 -7.45 -30.32
N GLU A 875 7.59 -7.73 -29.63
CA GLU A 875 8.36 -6.71 -28.90
C GLU A 875 9.05 -5.74 -29.85
N LYS A 876 9.55 -6.22 -30.99
CA LYS A 876 10.09 -5.35 -32.05
C LYS A 876 9.03 -4.43 -32.63
N ILE A 877 7.86 -4.98 -32.96
CA ILE A 877 6.73 -4.21 -33.49
C ILE A 877 6.37 -3.13 -32.47
N TYR A 878 6.24 -3.49 -31.19
CA TYR A 878 5.99 -2.53 -30.12
C TYR A 878 7.02 -1.39 -30.11
N LEU A 879 8.33 -1.70 -30.10
CA LEU A 879 9.37 -0.66 -30.11
C LEU A 879 9.34 0.26 -31.35
N TYR A 880 9.05 -0.31 -32.52
CA TYR A 880 8.89 0.49 -33.74
C TYR A 880 7.69 1.44 -33.63
N LEU A 881 6.55 0.96 -33.15
CA LEU A 881 5.34 1.77 -32.98
C LEU A 881 5.52 2.85 -31.91
N GLU A 882 6.20 2.53 -30.80
CA GLU A 882 6.56 3.46 -29.74
C GLU A 882 7.45 4.61 -30.23
N ALA A 883 8.52 4.28 -30.96
CA ALA A 883 9.39 5.27 -31.57
C ALA A 883 8.64 6.14 -32.59
N ALA A 884 7.80 5.52 -33.44
CA ALA A 884 6.99 6.24 -34.42
C ALA A 884 6.04 7.24 -33.73
N PHE A 885 5.34 6.82 -32.67
CA PHE A 885 4.44 7.70 -31.93
C PHE A 885 5.15 8.92 -31.33
N LEU A 886 6.29 8.68 -30.67
CA LEU A 886 7.10 9.75 -30.07
C LEU A 886 7.56 10.77 -31.12
N LEU A 887 7.90 10.30 -32.32
CA LEU A 887 8.31 11.16 -33.45
C LEU A 887 7.12 11.90 -34.08
N ILE A 888 5.95 11.25 -34.22
CA ILE A 888 4.72 11.90 -34.71
C ILE A 888 4.34 13.05 -33.77
N THR A 889 4.34 12.80 -32.47
CA THR A 889 3.96 13.78 -31.45
C THR A 889 4.99 14.89 -31.26
N SER A 890 6.29 14.64 -31.53
CA SER A 890 7.32 15.68 -31.58
C SER A 890 7.32 16.49 -32.88
N GLY A 891 6.62 16.04 -33.92
CA GLY A 891 6.53 16.68 -35.23
C GLY A 891 7.51 16.17 -36.29
N ASP A 892 8.29 15.13 -35.98
CA ASP A 892 9.31 14.55 -36.85
C ASP A 892 8.75 13.43 -37.74
N MET A 893 8.03 13.82 -38.80
CA MET A 893 7.25 12.87 -39.63
C MET A 893 8.07 11.89 -40.48
N ASN A 894 9.25 12.29 -40.96
CA ASN A 894 10.06 11.43 -41.85
C ASN A 894 10.67 10.24 -41.10
N PRO A 895 11.35 10.42 -39.94
CA PRO A 895 11.82 9.28 -39.16
C PRO A 895 10.67 8.40 -38.66
N ALA A 896 9.52 9.00 -38.30
CA ALA A 896 8.33 8.25 -37.89
C ALA A 896 7.87 7.27 -38.99
N GLN A 897 7.85 7.71 -40.24
CA GLN A 897 7.47 6.86 -41.37
C GLN A 897 8.37 5.64 -41.49
N SER A 898 9.69 5.81 -41.32
CA SER A 898 10.65 4.69 -41.40
C SER A 898 10.37 3.63 -40.33
N PHE A 899 10.01 4.04 -39.11
CA PHE A 899 9.64 3.10 -38.05
C PHE A 899 8.31 2.38 -38.36
N LEU A 900 7.30 3.07 -38.90
CA LEU A 900 6.04 2.44 -39.32
C LEU A 900 6.25 1.41 -40.45
N GLU A 901 7.14 1.71 -41.41
CA GLU A 901 7.51 0.77 -42.47
C GLU A 901 8.22 -0.48 -41.94
N LEU A 902 9.09 -0.32 -40.94
CA LEU A 902 9.75 -1.44 -40.25
C LEU A 902 8.75 -2.29 -39.45
N ALA A 903 7.81 -1.65 -38.75
CA ALA A 903 6.72 -2.35 -38.07
C ALA A 903 5.87 -3.15 -39.06
N GLN A 904 5.50 -2.55 -40.20
CA GLN A 904 4.75 -3.23 -41.27
C GLN A 904 5.50 -4.45 -41.83
N LEU A 905 6.82 -4.35 -41.98
CA LEU A 905 7.65 -5.46 -42.45
C LEU A 905 7.70 -6.62 -41.44
N GLU A 906 7.81 -6.32 -40.13
CA GLU A 906 7.86 -7.31 -39.06
C GLU A 906 6.49 -7.96 -38.79
N VAL A 907 5.38 -7.25 -39.01
CA VAL A 907 4.03 -7.83 -38.98
C VAL A 907 3.86 -8.88 -40.08
N GLY A 908 4.46 -8.66 -41.26
CA GLY A 908 4.44 -9.59 -42.39
C GLY A 908 3.22 -9.43 -43.30
N GLU A 909 2.62 -10.55 -43.75
CA GLU A 909 1.36 -10.52 -44.51
C GLU A 909 0.24 -9.91 -43.66
N ILE A 910 -0.72 -9.23 -44.31
CA ILE A 910 -1.88 -8.62 -43.65
C ILE A 910 -2.69 -9.72 -42.96
N ASP A 911 -2.47 -9.89 -41.65
CA ASP A 911 -3.25 -10.78 -40.80
C ASP A 911 -4.14 -9.94 -39.87
N GLU A 912 -5.40 -9.79 -40.27
CA GLU A 912 -6.45 -9.10 -39.50
C GLU A 912 -6.84 -9.82 -38.21
N ASN A 913 -6.12 -10.89 -37.83
CA ASN A 913 -6.29 -11.57 -36.57
C ASN A 913 -5.14 -11.29 -35.58
N ARG A 914 -4.20 -10.39 -35.91
CA ARG A 914 -3.13 -9.93 -35.02
C ARG A 914 -3.46 -8.58 -34.39
N VAL A 915 -3.34 -8.49 -33.07
CA VAL A 915 -3.53 -7.23 -32.33
C VAL A 915 -2.54 -6.17 -32.81
N GLU A 916 -1.30 -6.58 -33.08
CA GLU A 916 -0.24 -5.67 -33.51
C GLU A 916 -0.51 -5.05 -34.90
N TYR A 917 -1.36 -5.69 -35.72
CA TYR A 917 -1.82 -5.11 -36.97
C TYR A 917 -2.83 -3.97 -36.74
N ALA A 918 -3.73 -4.12 -35.76
CA ALA A 918 -4.62 -3.03 -35.36
C ALA A 918 -3.82 -1.85 -34.79
N ASP A 919 -2.82 -2.11 -33.93
CA ASP A 919 -1.94 -1.09 -33.38
C ASP A 919 -1.21 -0.34 -34.49
N LEU A 920 -0.61 -1.06 -35.45
CA LEU A 920 0.04 -0.44 -36.61
C LEU A 920 -0.91 0.49 -37.38
N LEU A 921 -2.15 0.05 -37.66
CA LEU A 921 -3.14 0.89 -38.35
C LEU A 921 -3.46 2.16 -37.56
N TYR A 922 -3.56 2.07 -36.23
CA TYR A 922 -3.78 3.23 -35.38
C TYR A 922 -2.66 4.27 -35.54
N TYR A 923 -1.38 3.86 -35.45
CA TYR A 923 -0.26 4.79 -35.59
C TYR A 923 -0.10 5.33 -37.02
N VAL A 924 -0.41 4.54 -38.04
CA VAL A 924 -0.44 5.01 -39.43
C VAL A 924 -1.54 6.06 -39.63
N ALA A 925 -2.74 5.85 -39.06
CA ALA A 925 -3.80 6.85 -39.09
C ALA A 925 -3.39 8.14 -38.37
N LEU A 926 -2.73 8.03 -37.21
CA LEU A 926 -2.22 9.18 -36.45
C LEU A 926 -1.15 9.95 -37.25
N TRP A 927 -0.26 9.25 -37.94
CA TRP A 927 0.73 9.87 -38.81
C TRP A 927 0.09 10.67 -39.96
N HIS A 928 -0.92 10.12 -40.63
CA HIS A 928 -1.69 10.85 -41.65
C HIS A 928 -2.45 12.05 -41.06
N TRP A 929 -3.00 11.90 -39.86
CA TRP A 929 -3.71 12.97 -39.16
C TRP A 929 -2.81 14.19 -38.93
N HIS A 930 -1.60 13.96 -38.40
CA HIS A 930 -0.63 15.03 -38.15
C HIS A 930 -0.01 15.64 -39.42
N ARG A 931 -0.27 15.05 -40.59
CA ARG A 931 0.07 15.58 -41.91
C ARG A 931 -1.08 16.30 -42.61
N ASP A 932 -2.20 16.52 -41.91
CA ASP A 932 -3.44 17.08 -42.45
C ASP A 932 -4.09 16.24 -43.57
N GLU A 933 -3.76 14.94 -43.64
CA GLU A 933 -4.28 13.99 -44.62
C GLU A 933 -5.55 13.27 -44.09
N TYR A 934 -6.54 14.07 -43.67
CA TYR A 934 -7.66 13.58 -42.85
C TYR A 934 -8.53 12.48 -43.47
N VAL A 935 -8.64 12.43 -44.80
CA VAL A 935 -9.42 11.38 -45.48
C VAL A 935 -8.72 10.02 -45.33
N GLN A 936 -7.40 9.99 -45.54
CA GLN A 936 -6.60 8.78 -45.38
C GLN A 936 -6.54 8.36 -43.91
N ALA A 937 -6.37 9.33 -43.01
CA ALA A 937 -6.43 9.09 -41.57
C ALA A 937 -7.77 8.47 -41.15
N TYR A 938 -8.89 8.99 -41.66
CA TYR A 938 -10.23 8.47 -41.37
C TYR A 938 -10.41 7.03 -41.89
N ASP A 939 -10.05 6.76 -43.14
CA ASP A 939 -10.22 5.43 -43.75
C ASP A 939 -9.40 4.37 -42.99
N ILE A 940 -8.16 4.71 -42.62
CA ILE A 940 -7.26 3.83 -41.88
C ILE A 940 -7.74 3.65 -40.43
N ALA A 941 -8.19 4.72 -39.75
CA ALA A 941 -8.73 4.63 -38.40
C ALA A 941 -10.02 3.80 -38.36
N HIS A 942 -10.88 3.91 -39.39
CA HIS A 942 -12.06 3.07 -39.51
C HIS A 942 -11.67 1.59 -39.68
N ARG A 943 -10.65 1.32 -40.50
CA ARG A 943 -10.12 -0.05 -40.66
C ARG A 943 -9.52 -0.59 -39.36
N CYS A 944 -8.77 0.23 -38.63
CA CYS A 944 -8.27 -0.10 -37.29
C CYS A 944 -9.42 -0.51 -36.36
N LEU A 945 -10.50 0.27 -36.33
CA LEU A 945 -11.67 -0.02 -35.50
C LEU A 945 -12.34 -1.35 -35.88
N GLU A 946 -12.50 -1.64 -37.18
CA GLU A 946 -13.05 -2.92 -37.65
C GLU A 946 -12.20 -4.11 -37.19
N VAL A 947 -10.87 -4.00 -37.32
CA VAL A 947 -9.94 -5.05 -36.89
C VAL A 947 -9.97 -5.22 -35.37
N ALA A 948 -9.93 -4.13 -34.61
CA ALA A 948 -10.00 -4.16 -33.14
C ALA A 948 -11.31 -4.77 -32.63
N GLN A 949 -12.45 -4.41 -33.24
CA GLN A 949 -13.76 -4.98 -32.92
C GLN A 949 -13.84 -6.48 -33.21
N LYS A 950 -13.25 -6.92 -34.32
CA LYS A 950 -13.15 -8.34 -34.68
C LYS A 950 -12.31 -9.12 -33.67
N LEU A 951 -11.31 -8.48 -33.07
CA LEU A 951 -10.37 -9.04 -32.10
C LEU A 951 -10.79 -8.86 -30.64
N ASN A 952 -11.92 -8.21 -30.35
CA ASN A 952 -12.38 -7.87 -28.99
C ASN A 952 -11.39 -7.02 -28.15
N VAL A 953 -10.44 -6.31 -28.78
CA VAL A 953 -9.47 -5.43 -28.11
C VAL A 953 -9.93 -3.98 -28.02
#